data_AF-A0A0F5JFQ5-F1
#
_entry.id   AF-A0A0F5JFQ5-F1
#
_cell.length_a   1.000
_cell.length_b   1.000
_cell.length_c   1.000
_cell.angle_alpha   90.00
_cell.angle_beta   90.00
_cell.angle_gamma   90.00
#
_symmetry.space_group_name_H-M   'P 1'
#
loop_
_entity.id
_entity.type
_entity.pdbx_description
1 polymer ?
#
loop_
_entity_poly.entity_id
_entity_poly.type
_entity_poly.pdbx_seq_one_letter_code
_entity_poly.pdbx_strand_id
1 'polypeptide(L)'
;MDLTVGGEISLTGYNGTMFTISIGGIAGVVLNKTKIINCHNACKITGSGIEKNIRAGGIAGQIHNTLFVYASSNSAEINMTSLDGCYVGGIVGYLMSGSSIASCFNSGKINGSGKEAMIGGLAGFCQVKISNSYSTGEITGTSTTNGCYSGGIAGYTTTNTLIISCYATGLVSAHNNDNKSKAGGIAGYTNNAIIQNCLALNEDGIKALGTADDKSAGRIIGQKNGNSSLADNYASTHIELTLGNGEPAPPTQDLTASGINGADIYLNEVAAAIASWAGTEDTKAFTVIGTDDDGKLPQLKTVNFNANGEPTGTYGDAIPNQPAASLATDDFLSALDPLVLFESNTDTYTISYPNNKWTYKKNNDDALIPFSGRILIEYDDTSSSSKLIIDNVIGNPTLTFDNVKMINSNGTPLTINEGCELTIDSDESVLELNSGAAHTLVNKGRLTLAGKGLYIYNTNNDYYGIENSGTLRISDQKTEIILRCNKEAIHNTGTLSNTWIEWQFAKPFNGIDYIATNAVDQTLKRKICDTKAYATTVTAGKTYRLWKMDNSDGEGLARLQGKESNGTSVVYFQAPAKNGLAVFTDMKVAVGANITQTVNGGFISIFCNDDLVAADDVIPDGAKLTCKYSTIPGYRLKSYTATLSGGVSGGPVDISSGSYTVPADATSVAFTVKFEKNAQAVITEEEVQETVPVDPVDAPTTVIPVDERPDIEGSSTIKLLTGNLEKIYKKDIDKAISNEKVKYDKLVYTEIALVEVKQDGTKIPLQPKAGSPITIIYPYPAGTDAGYTFTVVHLKSDGTTEVYSNANGLLRNTATGLKFSVSSFSPFGISWEVKSTPEPELYTVTLPAVEGAVTDPVAGSYEVESWSDFHFYLTPDKDYDQSVPVVTTSRGETIEPRNSDGVYIIKYVRTPVVVSITGIEKNTDVANSATLEAGLKLWTERSALCLETDRTEEIRIIAITGATVAVFDIQPGLTRRELSPGVYIVKTARSVCKVLVR
;
A
#
# COMPACT_ATOMS: atom_id res chain seq x y z
N MET A 1 -28.83 47.99 17.79
CA MET A 1 -28.32 49.25 17.22
C MET A 1 -27.03 48.88 16.54
N ASP A 2 -26.82 49.31 15.30
CA ASP A 2 -25.52 49.27 14.62
C ASP A 2 -25.07 50.73 14.53
N LEU A 3 -23.99 51.09 15.22
CA LEU A 3 -23.58 52.48 15.39
C LEU A 3 -22.07 52.61 15.51
N THR A 4 -21.49 53.56 14.77
CA THR A 4 -20.11 54.02 14.96
C THR A 4 -20.12 55.44 15.50
N VAL A 5 -19.48 55.67 16.65
CA VAL A 5 -19.40 57.01 17.28
C VAL A 5 -17.95 57.49 17.23
N GLY A 6 -17.73 58.73 16.78
CA GLY A 6 -16.43 59.42 16.77
C GLY A 6 -16.50 60.79 17.47
N GLY A 7 -15.37 61.28 18.00
CA GLY A 7 -15.28 62.54 18.77
C GLY A 7 -14.70 62.37 20.19
N GLU A 8 -15.03 63.29 21.09
CA GLU A 8 -14.64 63.22 22.52
C GLU A 8 -15.88 63.30 23.41
N ILE A 9 -16.01 62.38 24.37
CA ILE A 9 -16.99 62.44 25.46
C ILE A 9 -16.21 62.80 26.72
N SER A 10 -16.44 64.00 27.25
CA SER A 10 -15.79 64.47 28.48
C SER A 10 -16.82 64.85 29.54
N LEU A 11 -16.74 64.21 30.71
CA LEU A 11 -17.54 64.59 31.89
C LEU A 11 -16.61 65.08 33.01
N THR A 12 -16.54 66.40 33.19
CA THR A 12 -15.72 67.05 34.24
C THR A 12 -16.61 67.73 35.29
N GLY A 13 -16.30 67.51 36.58
CA GLY A 13 -16.88 68.30 37.68
C GLY A 13 -18.34 68.01 38.06
N TYR A 14 -18.85 66.78 37.87
CA TYR A 14 -20.25 66.45 38.15
C TYR A 14 -20.58 66.38 39.67
N ASN A 15 -21.30 67.37 40.18
CA ASN A 15 -21.71 67.51 41.59
C ASN A 15 -23.18 67.10 41.89
N GLY A 16 -23.83 66.28 41.05
CA GLY A 16 -25.23 65.84 41.28
C GLY A 16 -25.43 64.84 42.45
N THR A 17 -26.66 64.49 42.81
CA THR A 17 -27.00 63.63 43.98
C THR A 17 -26.87 62.11 43.73
N MET A 18 -26.47 61.67 42.53
CA MET A 18 -26.34 60.24 42.20
C MET A 18 -25.04 59.63 42.77
N PHE A 19 -25.14 58.45 43.39
CA PHE A 19 -24.03 57.68 43.99
C PHE A 19 -23.09 57.01 42.96
N THR A 20 -23.45 56.98 41.68
CA THR A 20 -22.66 56.34 40.62
C THR A 20 -22.83 57.08 39.30
N ILE A 21 -21.72 57.25 38.58
CA ILE A 21 -21.69 57.83 37.24
C ILE A 21 -21.41 56.69 36.25
N SER A 22 -22.28 56.52 35.25
CA SER A 22 -22.07 55.52 34.19
C SER A 22 -21.87 56.21 32.85
N ILE A 23 -20.74 55.95 32.19
CA ILE A 23 -20.33 56.58 30.93
C ILE A 23 -20.10 55.49 29.89
N GLY A 24 -20.80 55.60 28.76
CA GLY A 24 -20.59 54.73 27.62
C GLY A 24 -20.40 55.56 26.36
N GLY A 25 -19.55 55.10 25.43
CA GLY A 25 -19.47 55.72 24.11
C GLY A 25 -20.79 55.64 23.34
N ILE A 26 -21.61 54.64 23.66
CA ILE A 26 -22.94 54.44 23.07
C ILE A 26 -24.03 54.61 24.13
N ALA A 27 -23.90 53.98 25.29
CA ALA A 27 -24.91 54.04 26.34
C ALA A 27 -24.30 54.08 27.74
N GLY A 28 -24.68 55.07 28.57
CA GLY A 28 -24.27 55.08 29.98
C GLY A 28 -24.72 53.83 30.73
N VAL A 29 -26.03 53.50 30.65
CA VAL A 29 -26.62 52.32 31.30
C VAL A 29 -27.52 51.59 30.31
N VAL A 30 -27.42 50.25 30.28
CA VAL A 30 -28.23 49.37 29.44
C VAL A 30 -29.02 48.40 30.32
N LEU A 31 -30.35 48.39 30.14
CA LEU A 31 -31.30 47.60 30.93
C LEU A 31 -32.28 46.83 30.03
N ASN A 32 -33.09 45.96 30.64
CA ASN A 32 -34.33 45.39 30.07
C ASN A 32 -34.16 44.61 28.75
N LYS A 33 -33.29 43.59 28.74
CA LYS A 33 -33.11 42.66 27.61
C LYS A 33 -32.72 43.32 26.28
N THR A 34 -32.11 44.51 26.34
CA THR A 34 -31.57 45.19 25.17
C THR A 34 -30.48 44.34 24.50
N LYS A 35 -30.26 44.51 23.19
CA LYS A 35 -29.15 43.88 22.45
C LYS A 35 -28.29 44.97 21.84
N ILE A 36 -26.98 44.90 22.06
CA ILE A 36 -25.99 45.75 21.39
C ILE A 36 -25.18 44.84 20.48
N ILE A 37 -25.25 45.09 19.18
CA ILE A 37 -24.67 44.22 18.15
C ILE A 37 -23.93 45.14 17.18
N ASN A 38 -22.73 44.78 16.74
CA ASN A 38 -22.03 45.49 15.66
C ASN A 38 -21.89 47.01 15.90
N CYS A 39 -21.50 47.35 17.12
CA CYS A 39 -21.30 48.73 17.56
C CYS A 39 -19.83 49.03 17.79
N HIS A 40 -19.35 50.18 17.33
CA HIS A 40 -17.93 50.51 17.35
C HIS A 40 -17.69 51.90 17.93
N ASN A 41 -16.89 51.97 19.00
CA ASN A 41 -16.47 53.24 19.58
C ASN A 41 -15.07 53.62 19.10
N ALA A 42 -15.00 54.79 18.44
CA ALA A 42 -13.77 55.48 18.11
C ALA A 42 -13.66 56.83 18.86
N CYS A 43 -14.59 57.13 19.78
CA CYS A 43 -14.53 58.32 20.62
C CYS A 43 -13.59 58.15 21.80
N LYS A 44 -12.73 59.13 22.05
CA LYS A 44 -12.03 59.23 23.33
C LYS A 44 -13.03 59.51 24.45
N ILE A 45 -12.95 58.78 25.55
CA ILE A 45 -13.82 58.93 26.71
C ILE A 45 -12.98 59.40 27.89
N THR A 46 -13.31 60.56 28.44
CA THR A 46 -12.67 61.10 29.65
C THR A 46 -13.72 61.40 30.72
N GLY A 47 -13.41 61.14 31.98
CA GLY A 47 -14.25 61.68 33.04
C GLY A 47 -13.64 61.64 34.43
N SER A 48 -14.05 62.63 35.23
CA SER A 48 -13.60 62.83 36.61
C SER A 48 -14.79 62.98 37.55
N GLY A 49 -14.85 62.14 38.58
CA GLY A 49 -15.94 62.08 39.55
C GLY A 49 -15.47 62.43 40.96
N ILE A 50 -16.06 63.47 41.54
CA ILE A 50 -15.83 63.86 42.94
C ILE A 50 -16.78 63.02 43.83
N GLU A 51 -16.21 62.26 44.77
CA GLU A 51 -16.91 61.43 45.78
C GLU A 51 -17.87 60.34 45.27
N LYS A 52 -17.68 59.81 44.05
CA LYS A 52 -18.63 58.87 43.43
C LYS A 52 -17.96 57.73 42.68
N ASN A 53 -18.60 56.56 42.68
CA ASN A 53 -18.22 55.44 41.84
C ASN A 53 -18.37 55.78 40.35
N ILE A 54 -17.40 55.40 39.54
CA ILE A 54 -17.41 55.56 38.09
C ILE A 54 -17.46 54.19 37.43
N ARG A 55 -18.36 54.03 36.46
CA ARG A 55 -18.48 52.86 35.59
C ARG A 55 -18.36 53.33 34.15
N ALA A 56 -17.29 52.96 33.46
CA ALA A 56 -17.03 53.46 32.11
C ALA A 56 -16.67 52.35 31.13
N GLY A 57 -17.20 52.44 29.91
CA GLY A 57 -16.71 51.61 28.83
C GLY A 57 -16.98 52.18 27.44
N GLY A 58 -16.26 51.67 26.44
CA GLY A 58 -16.34 52.18 25.07
C GLY A 58 -17.73 52.00 24.48
N ILE A 59 -18.40 50.89 24.81
CA ILE A 59 -19.78 50.64 24.40
C ILE A 59 -20.74 51.09 25.50
N ALA A 60 -20.55 50.59 26.73
CA ALA A 60 -21.45 50.91 27.83
C ALA A 60 -20.74 51.13 29.17
N GLY A 61 -21.28 52.04 29.99
CA GLY A 61 -20.80 52.22 31.37
C GLY A 61 -21.21 51.03 32.24
N GLN A 62 -22.50 50.69 32.21
CA GLN A 62 -23.06 49.58 32.97
C GLN A 62 -24.09 48.80 32.15
N ILE A 63 -24.09 47.48 32.32
CA ILE A 63 -25.08 46.59 31.73
C ILE A 63 -25.67 45.65 32.81
N HIS A 64 -27.00 45.55 32.82
CA HIS A 64 -27.74 44.69 33.75
C HIS A 64 -28.96 44.05 33.04
N ASN A 65 -29.20 42.75 33.25
CA ASN A 65 -30.33 41.98 32.67
C ASN A 65 -30.55 42.25 31.17
N THR A 66 -29.47 42.34 30.39
CA THR A 66 -29.46 42.70 28.97
C THR A 66 -28.96 41.49 28.20
N LEU A 67 -29.61 41.09 27.10
CA LEU A 67 -29.36 39.75 26.53
C LEU A 67 -27.89 39.55 26.11
N PHE A 68 -27.29 40.40 25.26
CA PHE A 68 -25.89 40.24 24.78
C PHE A 68 -25.28 41.56 24.27
N VAL A 69 -23.97 41.77 24.46
CA VAL A 69 -23.13 42.67 23.65
C VAL A 69 -22.32 41.80 22.68
N TYR A 70 -22.50 42.00 21.37
CA TYR A 70 -21.95 41.13 20.34
C TYR A 70 -21.25 41.91 19.23
N ALA A 71 -20.19 41.35 18.63
CA ALA A 71 -19.57 41.91 17.42
C ALA A 71 -19.14 43.40 17.54
N SER A 72 -18.88 43.86 18.77
CA SER A 72 -18.68 45.28 19.07
C SER A 72 -17.23 45.58 19.44
N SER A 73 -16.76 46.80 19.20
CA SER A 73 -15.37 47.14 19.48
C SER A 73 -15.16 48.53 20.05
N ASN A 74 -14.02 48.70 20.71
CA ASN A 74 -13.51 50.00 21.14
C ASN A 74 -12.08 50.17 20.63
N SER A 75 -11.84 51.20 19.83
CA SER A 75 -10.49 51.54 19.35
C SER A 75 -9.92 52.80 19.99
N ALA A 76 -10.70 53.47 20.85
CA ALA A 76 -10.34 54.76 21.42
C ALA A 76 -9.97 54.69 22.90
N GLU A 77 -9.18 55.67 23.33
CA GLU A 77 -8.71 55.80 24.70
C GLU A 77 -9.85 56.08 25.69
N ILE A 78 -9.82 55.40 26.85
CA ILE A 78 -10.73 55.63 27.97
C ILE A 78 -9.92 56.01 29.21
N ASN A 79 -10.13 57.21 29.74
CA ASN A 79 -9.40 57.75 30.89
C ASN A 79 -10.35 58.21 31.98
N MET A 80 -10.37 57.49 33.10
CA MET A 80 -11.26 57.77 34.21
C MET A 80 -10.53 58.03 35.51
N THR A 81 -10.96 59.06 36.25
CA THR A 81 -10.49 59.33 37.60
C THR A 81 -11.68 59.45 38.54
N SER A 82 -11.70 58.65 39.61
CA SER A 82 -12.71 58.68 40.67
C SER A 82 -12.04 58.95 42.01
N LEU A 83 -12.73 59.62 42.94
CA LEU A 83 -12.34 59.69 44.36
C LEU A 83 -12.92 58.51 45.18
N ASP A 84 -13.61 57.56 44.55
CA ASP A 84 -14.14 56.31 45.12
C ASP A 84 -13.83 55.13 44.17
N GLY A 85 -14.75 54.18 43.92
CA GLY A 85 -14.48 53.05 43.02
C GLY A 85 -14.47 53.43 41.53
N CYS A 86 -13.48 52.92 40.80
CA CYS A 86 -13.29 53.13 39.36
C CYS A 86 -13.34 51.80 38.61
N TYR A 87 -14.42 51.56 37.87
CA TYR A 87 -14.69 50.33 37.12
C TYR A 87 -14.65 50.65 35.62
N VAL A 88 -13.60 50.26 34.92
CA VAL A 88 -13.39 50.64 33.51
C VAL A 88 -13.12 49.40 32.68
N GLY A 89 -13.90 49.23 31.61
CA GLY A 89 -13.69 48.19 30.62
C GLY A 89 -13.65 48.79 29.22
N GLY A 90 -12.81 48.30 28.32
CA GLY A 90 -12.81 48.79 26.93
C GLY A 90 -14.18 48.65 26.25
N ILE A 91 -14.97 47.63 26.59
CA ILE A 91 -16.35 47.46 26.11
C ILE A 91 -17.36 47.90 27.17
N VAL A 92 -17.28 47.32 28.38
CA VAL A 92 -18.25 47.56 29.47
C VAL A 92 -17.55 47.84 30.79
N GLY A 93 -17.88 48.94 31.47
CA GLY A 93 -17.32 49.19 32.81
C GLY A 93 -17.75 48.16 33.85
N TYR A 94 -19.07 47.93 33.96
CA TYR A 94 -19.67 47.07 34.99
C TYR A 94 -20.71 46.12 34.39
N LEU A 95 -20.39 44.82 34.33
CA LEU A 95 -21.18 43.79 33.65
C LEU A 95 -21.83 42.81 34.64
N MET A 96 -23.16 42.91 34.82
CA MET A 96 -23.94 42.15 35.80
C MET A 96 -24.82 41.04 35.20
N SER A 97 -25.39 40.22 36.08
CA SER A 97 -26.25 39.06 35.81
C SER A 97 -27.21 39.21 34.62
N GLY A 98 -27.38 38.11 33.90
CA GLY A 98 -28.29 38.02 32.75
C GLY A 98 -27.77 38.71 31.48
N SER A 99 -26.45 38.96 31.40
CA SER A 99 -25.77 39.61 30.27
C SER A 99 -24.54 38.82 29.82
N SER A 100 -23.93 39.18 28.69
CA SER A 100 -22.62 38.64 28.27
C SER A 100 -21.96 39.48 27.17
N ILE A 101 -20.64 39.34 27.01
CA ILE A 101 -19.85 39.93 25.92
C ILE A 101 -19.37 38.79 25.02
N ALA A 102 -19.54 38.92 23.70
CA ALA A 102 -19.02 37.92 22.76
C ALA A 102 -18.59 38.51 21.42
N SER A 103 -17.52 37.96 20.81
CA SER A 103 -17.00 38.47 19.52
C SER A 103 -16.70 39.96 19.57
N CYS A 104 -16.10 40.42 20.68
CA CYS A 104 -15.78 41.82 20.89
C CYS A 104 -14.28 42.03 20.97
N PHE A 105 -13.83 43.24 20.68
CA PHE A 105 -12.43 43.58 20.88
C PHE A 105 -12.16 45.01 21.35
N ASN A 106 -11.11 45.17 22.13
CA ASN A 106 -10.58 46.47 22.52
C ASN A 106 -9.16 46.67 22.00
N SER A 107 -8.90 47.78 21.34
CA SER A 107 -7.54 48.21 21.00
C SER A 107 -7.19 49.58 21.56
N GLY A 108 -8.15 50.25 22.19
CA GLY A 108 -7.92 51.51 22.88
C GLY A 108 -7.17 51.32 24.20
N LYS A 109 -6.36 52.31 24.55
CA LYS A 109 -5.72 52.40 25.87
C LYS A 109 -6.75 52.69 26.96
N ILE A 110 -6.69 51.95 28.07
CA ILE A 110 -7.64 52.07 29.19
C ILE A 110 -6.89 52.46 30.45
N ASN A 111 -7.17 53.65 30.97
CA ASN A 111 -6.63 54.14 32.23
C ASN A 111 -7.75 54.40 33.23
N GLY A 112 -7.61 53.87 34.45
CA GLY A 112 -8.54 54.15 35.54
C GLY A 112 -7.85 54.37 36.87
N SER A 113 -8.26 55.43 37.57
CA SER A 113 -7.77 55.78 38.90
C SER A 113 -8.90 55.94 39.92
N GLY A 114 -8.74 55.40 41.13
CA GLY A 114 -9.78 55.37 42.18
C GLY A 114 -9.26 55.09 43.59
N LYS A 115 -10.15 55.04 44.60
CA LYS A 115 -9.88 54.33 45.86
C LYS A 115 -9.79 52.83 45.65
N GLU A 116 -10.67 52.30 44.81
CA GLU A 116 -10.62 50.96 44.24
C GLU A 116 -10.54 51.10 42.72
N ALA A 117 -9.71 50.31 42.05
CA ALA A 117 -9.64 50.31 40.59
C ALA A 117 -9.79 48.88 40.06
N MET A 118 -10.78 48.68 39.18
CA MET A 118 -11.02 47.42 38.47
C MET A 118 -11.03 47.70 36.98
N ILE A 119 -9.90 47.43 36.32
CA ILE A 119 -9.66 47.84 34.95
C ILE A 119 -9.49 46.61 34.06
N GLY A 120 -10.29 46.49 33.01
CA GLY A 120 -10.22 45.38 32.07
C GLY A 120 -10.13 45.84 30.63
N GLY A 121 -9.48 45.08 29.76
CA GLY A 121 -9.53 45.36 28.32
C GLY A 121 -10.96 45.25 27.75
N LEU A 122 -11.79 44.35 28.27
CA LEU A 122 -13.20 44.26 27.89
C LEU A 122 -14.13 44.70 29.01
N ALA A 123 -13.90 44.22 30.24
CA ALA A 123 -14.76 44.49 31.38
C ALA A 123 -14.00 44.88 32.65
N GLY A 124 -14.36 46.00 33.29
CA GLY A 124 -13.80 46.35 34.59
C GLY A 124 -14.21 45.33 35.66
N PHE A 125 -15.51 45.20 35.87
CA PHE A 125 -16.12 44.19 36.74
C PHE A 125 -17.02 43.25 35.94
N CYS A 126 -16.90 41.94 36.17
CA CYS A 126 -17.62 40.91 35.42
C CYS A 126 -18.20 39.80 36.32
N GLN A 127 -19.50 39.52 36.17
CA GLN A 127 -20.20 38.40 36.85
C GLN A 127 -20.83 37.38 35.88
N VAL A 128 -20.42 37.41 34.60
CA VAL A 128 -21.10 36.69 33.52
C VAL A 128 -20.10 36.19 32.47
N LYS A 129 -20.61 35.67 31.34
CA LYS A 129 -19.78 35.17 30.26
C LYS A 129 -19.13 36.28 29.43
N ILE A 130 -17.82 36.14 29.19
CA ILE A 130 -17.07 36.80 28.13
C ILE A 130 -16.53 35.70 27.22
N SER A 131 -16.80 35.76 25.93
CA SER A 131 -16.32 34.72 25.01
C SER A 131 -15.84 35.22 23.67
N ASN A 132 -14.93 34.49 23.03
CA ASN A 132 -14.53 34.75 21.65
C ASN A 132 -14.11 36.21 21.46
N SER A 133 -13.27 36.75 22.32
CA SER A 133 -13.03 38.20 22.38
C SER A 133 -11.59 38.50 22.74
N TYR A 134 -11.05 39.65 22.33
CA TYR A 134 -9.65 39.96 22.56
C TYR A 134 -9.37 41.41 22.95
N SER A 135 -8.19 41.68 23.51
CA SER A 135 -7.73 43.04 23.78
C SER A 135 -6.27 43.25 23.41
N THR A 136 -5.99 44.26 22.58
CA THR A 136 -4.63 44.70 22.27
C THR A 136 -4.28 46.03 22.93
N GLY A 137 -5.23 46.66 23.63
CA GLY A 137 -5.01 47.94 24.31
C GLY A 137 -4.17 47.81 25.57
N GLU A 138 -3.40 48.85 25.89
CA GLU A 138 -2.70 49.02 27.16
C GLU A 138 -3.69 49.28 28.30
N ILE A 139 -3.60 48.50 29.37
CA ILE A 139 -4.53 48.53 30.51
C ILE A 139 -3.79 48.97 31.77
N THR A 140 -4.10 50.15 32.29
CA THR A 140 -3.47 50.70 33.50
C THR A 140 -4.50 51.08 34.56
N GLY A 141 -4.35 50.46 35.72
CA GLY A 141 -5.12 50.78 36.92
C GLY A 141 -4.23 51.41 37.98
N THR A 142 -4.76 52.43 38.67
CA THR A 142 -4.14 53.04 39.85
C THR A 142 -5.17 53.13 40.95
N SER A 143 -4.81 52.75 42.17
CA SER A 143 -5.69 52.92 43.31
C SER A 143 -4.98 53.46 44.53
N THR A 144 -5.72 54.16 45.38
CA THR A 144 -5.16 54.83 46.57
C THR A 144 -5.38 54.09 47.87
N THR A 145 -6.40 53.20 48.01
CA THR A 145 -6.75 52.62 49.33
C THR A 145 -7.23 51.17 49.31
N ASN A 146 -8.25 50.81 48.52
CA ASN A 146 -8.94 49.51 48.61
C ASN A 146 -8.32 48.39 47.76
N GLY A 147 -7.58 48.75 46.70
CA GLY A 147 -6.87 47.81 45.84
C GLY A 147 -7.03 48.10 44.35
N CYS A 148 -6.06 47.63 43.58
CA CYS A 148 -6.03 47.73 42.12
C CYS A 148 -6.04 46.34 41.50
N TYR A 149 -6.95 46.11 40.56
CA TYR A 149 -7.08 44.87 39.80
C TYR A 149 -7.14 45.21 38.32
N SER A 150 -6.12 44.78 37.57
CA SER A 150 -6.02 45.02 36.14
C SER A 150 -5.92 43.70 35.38
N GLY A 151 -6.75 43.52 34.37
CA GLY A 151 -6.72 42.33 33.52
C GLY A 151 -6.77 42.67 32.04
N GLY A 152 -6.04 41.95 31.19
CA GLY A 152 -6.11 42.18 29.74
C GLY A 152 -7.52 41.95 29.17
N ILE A 153 -8.33 41.09 29.79
CA ILE A 153 -9.75 40.90 29.46
C ILE A 153 -10.66 41.47 30.54
N ALA A 154 -10.45 41.08 31.81
CA ALA A 154 -11.32 41.49 32.92
C ALA A 154 -10.53 41.93 34.16
N GLY A 155 -10.87 43.09 34.74
CA GLY A 155 -10.21 43.56 35.96
C GLY A 155 -10.52 42.66 37.16
N TYR A 156 -11.82 42.45 37.42
CA TYR A 156 -12.31 41.67 38.56
C TYR A 156 -13.48 40.76 38.15
N THR A 157 -13.42 39.49 38.54
CA THR A 157 -14.45 38.49 38.25
C THR A 157 -15.01 37.83 39.50
N THR A 158 -16.31 37.52 39.52
CA THR A 158 -16.99 36.83 40.62
C THR A 158 -17.64 35.52 40.20
N THR A 159 -18.42 34.92 41.11
CA THR A 159 -19.23 33.73 40.85
C THR A 159 -20.11 33.91 39.61
N ASN A 160 -20.26 32.83 38.83
CA ASN A 160 -20.96 32.77 37.54
C ASN A 160 -20.24 33.43 36.34
N THR A 161 -18.99 33.87 36.52
CA THR A 161 -18.16 34.33 35.39
C THR A 161 -17.53 33.18 34.64
N LEU A 162 -17.62 33.22 33.32
CA LEU A 162 -16.91 32.34 32.39
C LEU A 162 -16.15 33.22 31.38
N ILE A 163 -14.83 33.18 31.39
CA ILE A 163 -14.00 33.76 30.32
C ILE A 163 -13.51 32.61 29.46
N ILE A 164 -13.87 32.60 28.17
CA ILE A 164 -13.57 31.49 27.28
C ILE A 164 -13.15 31.94 25.89
N SER A 165 -12.10 31.33 25.33
CA SER A 165 -11.67 31.60 23.94
C SER A 165 -11.35 33.08 23.75
N CYS A 166 -10.51 33.61 24.64
CA CYS A 166 -10.11 35.01 24.64
C CYS A 166 -8.59 35.14 24.60
N TYR A 167 -8.08 36.21 23.99
CA TYR A 167 -6.65 36.50 24.02
C TYR A 167 -6.34 37.98 24.29
N ALA A 168 -5.17 38.29 24.82
CA ALA A 168 -4.76 39.68 25.07
C ALA A 168 -3.26 39.89 24.79
N THR A 169 -2.90 41.05 24.23
CA THR A 169 -1.51 41.36 23.82
C THR A 169 -0.92 42.62 24.48
N GLY A 170 -1.75 43.58 24.89
CA GLY A 170 -1.25 44.87 25.40
C GLY A 170 -0.73 44.79 26.85
N LEU A 171 0.12 45.74 27.24
CA LEU A 171 0.57 45.92 28.63
C LEU A 171 -0.60 45.87 29.64
N VAL A 172 -0.40 45.17 30.76
CA VAL A 172 -1.34 45.20 31.91
C VAL A 172 -0.62 45.69 33.16
N SER A 173 -1.12 46.77 33.78
CA SER A 173 -0.52 47.38 34.96
C SER A 173 -1.55 47.67 36.05
N ALA A 174 -1.27 47.24 37.28
CA ALA A 174 -2.04 47.55 38.48
C ALA A 174 -1.12 48.20 39.52
N HIS A 175 -1.49 49.39 40.02
CA HIS A 175 -0.67 50.14 40.97
C HIS A 175 -1.46 50.49 42.24
N ASN A 176 -0.88 50.19 43.40
CA ASN A 176 -1.36 50.57 44.72
C ASN A 176 -0.21 50.58 45.73
N ASN A 177 -0.13 51.59 46.59
CA ASN A 177 0.94 51.74 47.58
C ASN A 177 0.62 51.19 48.98
N ASP A 178 -0.66 51.01 49.31
CA ASP A 178 -1.14 50.82 50.68
C ASP A 178 -1.79 49.45 50.95
N ASN A 179 -2.28 48.76 49.92
CA ASN A 179 -3.15 47.58 50.04
C ASN A 179 -2.76 46.47 49.06
N LYS A 180 -3.27 46.49 47.82
CA LYS A 180 -3.04 45.39 46.87
C LYS A 180 -2.98 45.82 45.41
N SER A 181 -2.10 45.16 44.68
CA SER A 181 -1.90 45.32 43.23
C SER A 181 -1.94 43.96 42.56
N LYS A 182 -2.95 43.73 41.72
CA LYS A 182 -3.19 42.44 41.06
C LYS A 182 -3.29 42.63 39.55
N ALA A 183 -2.33 42.06 38.82
CA ALA A 183 -2.25 42.22 37.37
C ALA A 183 -2.24 40.84 36.70
N GLY A 184 -3.12 40.62 35.73
CA GLY A 184 -3.12 39.37 34.96
C GLY A 184 -3.36 39.58 33.48
N GLY A 185 -2.72 38.76 32.64
CA GLY A 185 -2.85 38.90 31.18
C GLY A 185 -4.29 38.69 30.69
N ILE A 186 -5.05 37.82 31.36
CA ILE A 186 -6.49 37.63 31.12
C ILE A 186 -7.32 38.31 32.21
N ALA A 187 -7.09 37.98 33.48
CA ALA A 187 -7.89 38.50 34.59
C ALA A 187 -7.03 39.04 35.75
N GLY A 188 -7.35 40.23 36.26
CA GLY A 188 -6.65 40.79 37.42
C GLY A 188 -6.94 39.99 38.69
N TYR A 189 -8.21 39.72 38.96
CA TYR A 189 -8.65 38.95 40.12
C TYR A 189 -9.84 38.05 39.79
N THR A 190 -9.84 36.84 40.36
CA THR A 190 -10.94 35.89 40.19
C THR A 190 -11.47 35.38 41.52
N ASN A 191 -12.79 35.26 41.63
CA ASN A 191 -13.48 34.69 42.79
C ASN A 191 -14.59 33.72 42.35
N ASN A 192 -14.31 32.41 42.39
CA ASN A 192 -15.20 31.35 41.91
C ASN A 192 -15.60 31.52 40.42
N ALA A 193 -14.64 31.89 39.56
CA ALA A 193 -14.82 32.06 38.12
C ALA A 193 -14.20 30.91 37.32
N ILE A 194 -14.64 30.72 36.08
CA ILE A 194 -14.06 29.74 35.15
C ILE A 194 -13.30 30.50 34.06
N ILE A 195 -12.04 30.17 33.85
CA ILE A 195 -11.24 30.68 32.73
C ILE A 195 -10.74 29.50 31.93
N GLN A 196 -11.07 29.45 30.64
CA GLN A 196 -10.69 28.32 29.80
C GLN A 196 -10.36 28.72 28.36
N ASN A 197 -9.47 27.97 27.71
CA ASN A 197 -9.14 28.20 26.30
C ASN A 197 -8.66 29.63 26.02
N CYS A 198 -7.96 30.27 26.96
CA CYS A 198 -7.47 31.64 26.79
C CYS A 198 -5.98 31.67 26.46
N LEU A 199 -5.56 32.71 25.72
CA LEU A 199 -4.18 32.90 25.28
C LEU A 199 -3.65 34.28 25.72
N ALA A 200 -2.69 34.32 26.64
CA ALA A 200 -2.01 35.56 27.02
C ALA A 200 -0.75 35.78 26.16
N LEU A 201 -0.64 36.96 25.55
CA LEU A 201 0.44 37.39 24.65
C LEU A 201 0.97 38.78 25.05
N ASN A 202 0.89 39.12 26.34
CA ASN A 202 1.22 40.46 26.86
C ASN A 202 2.73 40.73 26.92
N GLU A 203 3.40 40.82 25.75
CA GLU A 203 4.85 40.96 25.63
C GLU A 203 5.40 42.25 26.25
N ASP A 204 4.62 43.33 26.27
CA ASP A 204 4.96 44.59 26.97
C ASP A 204 5.02 44.43 28.51
N GLY A 205 4.61 43.26 29.00
CA GLY A 205 4.70 42.81 30.38
C GLY A 205 3.39 42.91 31.17
N ILE A 206 3.41 42.31 32.35
CA ILE A 206 2.31 42.36 33.33
C ILE A 206 2.88 42.84 34.67
N LYS A 207 2.36 43.96 35.17
CA LYS A 207 2.99 44.77 36.21
C LYS A 207 2.07 44.95 37.41
N ALA A 208 2.44 44.39 38.56
CA ALA A 208 1.79 44.66 39.84
C ALA A 208 2.68 45.59 40.67
N LEU A 209 2.49 46.89 40.48
CA LEU A 209 3.37 47.97 40.94
C LEU A 209 2.94 48.56 42.31
N GLY A 210 3.82 49.37 42.87
CA GLY A 210 3.61 50.09 44.13
C GLY A 210 4.26 49.43 45.35
N THR A 211 4.17 50.09 46.50
CA THR A 211 4.82 49.66 47.75
C THR A 211 4.02 48.66 48.58
N ALA A 212 2.81 48.31 48.17
CA ALA A 212 1.94 47.41 48.93
C ALA A 212 2.54 46.00 49.09
N ASP A 213 2.30 45.36 50.23
CA ASP A 213 2.77 44.00 50.49
C ASP A 213 2.03 42.97 49.64
N ASP A 214 0.71 43.12 49.47
CA ASP A 214 -0.15 42.18 48.75
C ASP A 214 -0.15 42.45 47.22
N LYS A 215 0.98 42.17 46.58
CA LYS A 215 1.18 42.32 45.12
C LYS A 215 1.33 40.98 44.43
N SER A 216 0.63 40.79 43.31
CA SER A 216 0.77 39.58 42.49
C SER A 216 0.52 39.85 41.01
N ALA A 217 1.38 39.29 40.18
CA ALA A 217 1.29 39.30 38.74
C ALA A 217 1.33 37.84 38.26
N GLY A 218 0.45 37.49 37.32
CA GLY A 218 0.44 36.17 36.70
C GLY A 218 0.05 36.27 35.24
N ARG A 219 0.65 35.44 34.37
CA ARG A 219 0.41 35.56 32.93
C ARG A 219 -1.05 35.39 32.54
N ILE A 220 -1.81 34.54 33.23
CA ILE A 220 -3.26 34.39 33.02
C ILE A 220 -4.03 35.19 34.07
N ILE A 221 -3.78 34.93 35.36
CA ILE A 221 -4.52 35.54 36.48
C ILE A 221 -3.56 36.20 37.46
N GLY A 222 -3.82 37.45 37.83
CA GLY A 222 -3.07 38.15 38.87
C GLY A 222 -3.30 37.56 40.27
N GLN A 223 -4.55 37.28 40.64
CA GLN A 223 -4.85 36.48 41.83
C GLN A 223 -6.11 35.64 41.70
N LYS A 224 -5.95 34.34 42.00
CA LYS A 224 -7.00 33.35 42.13
C LYS A 224 -7.51 33.29 43.57
N ASN A 225 -8.81 33.47 43.75
CA ASN A 225 -9.51 33.26 45.02
C ASN A 225 -10.69 32.29 44.84
N GLY A 226 -11.03 31.57 45.92
CA GLY A 226 -12.07 30.56 45.92
C GLY A 226 -11.81 29.39 44.96
N ASN A 227 -12.89 28.73 44.56
CA ASN A 227 -12.90 27.54 43.70
C ASN A 227 -12.87 27.89 42.20
N SER A 228 -12.17 28.96 41.81
CA SER A 228 -12.01 29.28 40.39
C SER A 228 -11.36 28.09 39.65
N SER A 229 -11.86 27.77 38.46
CA SER A 229 -11.40 26.66 37.62
C SER A 229 -10.63 27.20 36.41
N LEU A 230 -9.50 26.56 36.10
CA LEU A 230 -8.69 26.86 34.92
C LEU A 230 -8.49 25.59 34.09
N ALA A 231 -8.69 25.70 32.79
CA ALA A 231 -8.42 24.62 31.84
C ALA A 231 -7.89 25.20 30.53
N ASP A 232 -6.89 24.56 29.93
CA ASP A 232 -6.44 24.87 28.57
C ASP A 232 -6.10 26.37 28.36
N ASN A 233 -5.41 26.97 29.33
CA ASN A 233 -4.97 28.36 29.24
C ASN A 233 -3.47 28.39 28.96
N TYR A 234 -3.10 29.20 27.97
CA TYR A 234 -1.77 29.26 27.40
C TYR A 234 -1.21 30.67 27.52
N ALA A 235 0.10 30.79 27.71
CA ALA A 235 0.76 32.07 27.82
C ALA A 235 2.11 32.05 27.11
N SER A 236 2.41 33.14 26.41
CA SER A 236 3.70 33.35 25.75
C SER A 236 4.85 33.33 26.75
N THR A 237 5.99 32.82 26.30
CA THR A 237 7.29 32.88 26.97
C THR A 237 7.92 34.27 26.94
N HIS A 238 7.45 35.19 26.08
CA HIS A 238 7.90 36.59 26.03
C HIS A 238 7.34 37.45 27.17
N ILE A 239 6.35 36.95 27.93
CA ILE A 239 5.71 37.74 28.97
C ILE A 239 6.62 37.85 30.19
N GLU A 240 7.08 39.06 30.47
CA GLU A 240 7.77 39.40 31.69
C GLU A 240 6.80 39.90 32.78
N LEU A 241 7.09 39.54 34.03
CA LEU A 241 6.31 39.93 35.20
C LEU A 241 7.11 40.93 36.04
N THR A 242 6.46 42.02 36.45
CA THR A 242 7.06 43.04 37.34
C THR A 242 6.29 43.12 38.65
N LEU A 243 6.99 43.00 39.78
CA LEU A 243 6.42 43.15 41.12
C LEU A 243 7.05 44.34 41.85
N GLY A 244 6.21 45.28 42.29
CA GLY A 244 6.65 46.48 43.00
C GLY A 244 7.55 47.35 42.12
N ASN A 245 8.71 47.74 42.68
CA ASN A 245 9.75 48.48 41.96
C ASN A 245 10.91 47.57 41.51
N GLY A 246 10.67 46.25 41.44
CA GLY A 246 11.66 45.29 40.95
C GLY A 246 11.84 45.37 39.44
N GLU A 247 12.93 44.79 38.94
CA GLU A 247 13.13 44.62 37.50
C GLU A 247 12.16 43.57 36.93
N PRO A 248 11.76 43.70 35.65
CA PRO A 248 11.02 42.65 34.93
C PRO A 248 11.78 41.32 34.94
N ALA A 249 11.06 40.21 35.06
CA ALA A 249 11.64 38.88 34.99
C ALA A 249 10.69 37.87 34.31
N PRO A 250 11.22 36.87 33.59
CA PRO A 250 10.42 35.76 33.08
C PRO A 250 9.85 34.93 34.24
N PRO A 251 8.69 34.28 34.06
CA PRO A 251 8.12 33.42 35.09
C PRO A 251 8.98 32.15 35.26
N THR A 252 9.45 31.88 36.48
CA THR A 252 10.25 30.68 36.77
C THR A 252 9.42 29.48 37.26
N GLN A 253 8.15 29.73 37.65
CA GLN A 253 7.01 28.85 37.95
C GLN A 253 5.85 29.78 38.41
N ASP A 254 4.66 29.30 38.81
CA ASP A 254 3.59 30.14 39.39
C ASP A 254 4.18 31.02 40.51
N LEU A 255 4.45 32.30 40.23
CA LEU A 255 5.34 33.17 41.03
C LEU A 255 4.82 33.42 42.46
N THR A 256 3.55 33.11 42.72
CA THR A 256 2.94 33.08 44.05
C THR A 256 1.90 31.96 44.08
N ALA A 257 1.58 31.41 45.25
CA ALA A 257 0.54 30.37 45.41
C ALA A 257 -0.87 30.78 44.91
N SER A 258 -1.06 32.02 44.45
CA SER A 258 -2.34 32.54 43.95
C SER A 258 -2.27 33.20 42.56
N GLY A 259 -1.09 33.55 42.04
CA GLY A 259 -0.92 34.04 40.66
C GLY A 259 -0.77 32.86 39.70
N ILE A 260 -1.47 32.89 38.57
CA ILE A 260 -1.54 31.73 37.66
C ILE A 260 -0.93 32.06 36.30
N ASN A 261 0.05 31.27 35.87
CA ASN A 261 0.84 31.54 34.68
C ASN A 261 0.39 30.78 33.41
N GLY A 262 -0.48 29.77 33.53
CA GLY A 262 -0.87 28.95 32.37
C GLY A 262 0.31 28.15 31.77
N ALA A 263 0.00 27.29 30.81
CA ALA A 263 1.02 26.51 30.11
C ALA A 263 1.81 27.37 29.11
N ASP A 264 3.12 27.14 29.03
CA ASP A 264 3.95 27.77 27.99
C ASP A 264 3.45 27.34 26.61
N ILE A 265 3.45 28.29 25.68
CA ILE A 265 3.06 28.06 24.30
C ILE A 265 4.09 28.66 23.34
N TYR A 266 4.35 27.93 22.27
CA TYR A 266 5.36 28.24 21.26
C TYR A 266 4.70 28.38 19.88
N LEU A 267 5.40 29.03 18.96
CA LEU A 267 4.91 29.32 17.62
C LEU A 267 4.48 28.06 16.85
N ASN A 268 5.22 26.96 17.00
CA ASN A 268 4.94 25.68 16.34
C ASN A 268 3.79 24.88 16.98
N GLU A 269 3.32 25.28 18.16
CA GLU A 269 2.29 24.56 18.94
C GLU A 269 0.95 25.30 18.98
N VAL A 270 0.98 26.63 18.85
CA VAL A 270 -0.17 27.50 19.13
C VAL A 270 -1.38 27.15 18.29
N ALA A 271 -1.20 26.83 17.00
CA ALA A 271 -2.29 26.49 16.10
C ALA A 271 -3.11 25.29 16.59
N ALA A 272 -2.45 24.25 17.09
CA ALA A 272 -3.12 23.08 17.66
C ALA A 272 -3.77 23.40 19.02
N ALA A 273 -3.08 24.17 19.87
CA ALA A 273 -3.56 24.54 21.19
C ALA A 273 -4.87 25.36 21.14
N ILE A 274 -5.05 26.20 20.12
CA ILE A 274 -6.23 27.06 19.96
C ILE A 274 -7.25 26.56 18.94
N ALA A 275 -7.03 25.40 18.33
CA ALA A 275 -7.87 24.83 17.28
C ALA A 275 -9.34 24.65 17.69
N SER A 276 -9.63 24.60 19.01
CA SER A 276 -11.00 24.53 19.50
C SER A 276 -11.82 25.80 19.18
N TRP A 277 -11.18 26.96 19.04
CA TRP A 277 -11.86 28.26 18.86
C TRP A 277 -11.35 29.14 17.70
N ALA A 278 -10.21 28.79 17.09
CA ALA A 278 -9.68 29.42 15.89
C ALA A 278 -9.50 28.38 14.77
N GLY A 279 -9.85 28.73 13.52
CA GLY A 279 -9.78 27.78 12.41
C GLY A 279 -10.42 28.30 11.12
N THR A 280 -10.44 27.46 10.08
CA THR A 280 -11.09 27.79 8.81
C THR A 280 -12.61 27.56 8.86
N GLU A 281 -13.09 26.73 9.78
CA GLU A 281 -14.48 26.32 9.88
C GLU A 281 -15.39 27.49 10.28
N ASP A 282 -16.64 27.45 9.80
CA ASP A 282 -17.70 28.41 10.11
C ASP A 282 -18.21 28.31 11.56
N THR A 283 -17.78 27.31 12.32
CA THR A 283 -18.06 27.14 13.75
C THR A 283 -17.02 27.81 14.64
N LYS A 284 -15.91 28.32 14.08
CA LYS A 284 -14.82 28.97 14.81
C LYS A 284 -14.98 30.49 14.73
N ALA A 285 -14.89 31.15 15.88
CA ALA A 285 -15.09 32.60 15.96
C ALA A 285 -13.89 33.40 15.44
N PHE A 286 -12.72 32.77 15.37
CA PHE A 286 -11.49 33.39 14.89
C PHE A 286 -10.96 32.69 13.64
N THR A 287 -10.22 33.43 12.82
CA THR A 287 -9.42 32.88 11.72
C THR A 287 -8.30 31.98 12.27
N VAL A 288 -7.67 31.21 11.37
CA VAL A 288 -6.43 30.47 11.69
C VAL A 288 -5.36 31.46 12.17
N ILE A 289 -4.55 31.06 13.14
CA ILE A 289 -3.31 31.75 13.52
C ILE A 289 -2.23 31.42 12.48
N GLY A 290 -1.59 32.44 11.92
CA GLY A 290 -0.45 32.22 11.02
C GLY A 290 0.81 31.89 11.83
N THR A 291 1.54 30.87 11.41
CA THR A 291 2.77 30.37 12.08
C THR A 291 4.00 30.37 11.17
N ASP A 292 3.84 30.89 9.96
CA ASP A 292 4.89 31.15 8.97
C ASP A 292 5.44 32.59 9.13
N ASP A 293 6.46 32.95 8.34
CA ASP A 293 7.15 34.25 8.42
C ASP A 293 6.19 35.46 8.19
N ASP A 294 5.10 35.26 7.46
CA ASP A 294 4.07 36.28 7.23
C ASP A 294 2.84 36.11 8.16
N GLY A 295 2.90 35.14 9.07
CA GLY A 295 1.81 34.70 9.93
C GLY A 295 1.33 35.81 10.88
N LYS A 296 0.01 35.93 11.01
CA LYS A 296 -0.64 36.95 11.86
C LYS A 296 -1.49 36.33 12.95
N LEU A 297 -1.73 37.11 14.00
CA LEU A 297 -2.64 36.73 15.08
C LEU A 297 -4.09 36.53 14.57
N PRO A 298 -4.89 35.66 15.22
CA PRO A 298 -6.26 35.37 14.80
C PRO A 298 -7.16 36.61 14.78
N GLN A 299 -7.89 36.80 13.69
CA GLN A 299 -8.89 37.84 13.52
C GLN A 299 -10.27 37.32 13.90
N LEU A 300 -11.12 38.13 14.53
CA LEU A 300 -12.53 37.76 14.72
C LEU A 300 -13.24 37.68 13.37
N LYS A 301 -14.12 36.71 13.23
CA LYS A 301 -15.04 36.58 12.11
C LYS A 301 -16.37 37.27 12.38
N THR A 302 -17.03 37.70 11.31
CA THR A 302 -18.40 38.20 11.33
C THR A 302 -19.34 37.12 11.87
N VAL A 303 -20.44 37.53 12.49
CA VAL A 303 -21.31 36.62 13.23
C VAL A 303 -22.66 36.56 12.52
N ASN A 304 -23.14 35.34 12.28
CA ASN A 304 -24.44 35.15 11.65
C ASN A 304 -25.55 35.16 12.70
N PHE A 305 -26.52 36.05 12.53
CA PHE A 305 -27.68 36.16 13.40
C PHE A 305 -28.95 35.60 12.74
N ASN A 306 -29.82 35.00 13.54
CA ASN A 306 -31.15 34.60 13.11
C ASN A 306 -32.10 35.83 13.00
N ALA A 307 -33.33 35.60 12.53
CA ALA A 307 -34.34 36.65 12.37
C ALA A 307 -34.70 37.39 13.69
N ASN A 308 -34.43 36.79 14.85
CA ASN A 308 -34.65 37.39 16.17
C ASN A 308 -33.42 38.16 16.69
N GLY A 309 -32.35 38.27 15.89
CA GLY A 309 -31.09 38.89 16.27
C GLY A 309 -30.36 38.08 17.35
N GLU A 310 -30.40 36.76 17.27
CA GLU A 310 -29.62 35.85 18.13
C GLU A 310 -28.52 35.17 17.32
N PRO A 311 -27.31 34.97 17.89
CA PRO A 311 -26.24 34.27 17.19
C PRO A 311 -26.68 32.84 16.82
N THR A 312 -26.45 32.45 15.57
CA THR A 312 -26.73 31.10 15.08
C THR A 312 -25.68 30.08 15.51
N GLY A 313 -24.56 30.55 16.05
CA GLY A 313 -23.37 29.72 16.32
C GLY A 313 -22.47 29.54 15.10
N THR A 314 -22.79 30.18 13.97
CA THR A 314 -21.95 30.22 12.77
C THR A 314 -21.35 31.59 12.53
N TYR A 315 -20.19 31.61 11.88
CA TYR A 315 -19.37 32.77 11.60
C TYR A 315 -19.07 32.87 10.10
N GLY A 316 -18.98 34.09 9.58
CA GLY A 316 -18.64 34.39 8.20
C GLY A 316 -17.16 34.72 8.03
N ASP A 317 -16.85 35.71 7.20
CA ASP A 317 -15.47 36.13 6.94
C ASP A 317 -14.89 36.98 8.08
N ALA A 318 -13.57 37.16 8.08
CA ALA A 318 -12.87 38.02 9.02
C ALA A 318 -13.39 39.47 8.97
N ILE A 319 -13.54 40.11 10.14
CA ILE A 319 -13.97 41.51 10.21
C ILE A 319 -12.80 42.39 9.70
N PRO A 320 -13.03 43.28 8.72
CA PRO A 320 -11.97 44.09 8.14
C PRO A 320 -11.42 45.12 9.14
N ASN A 321 -10.16 45.54 8.95
CA ASN A 321 -9.47 46.58 9.73
C ASN A 321 -9.31 46.28 11.23
N GLN A 322 -9.28 45.00 11.61
CA GLN A 322 -8.92 44.61 12.96
C GLN A 322 -7.41 44.81 13.22
N PRO A 323 -7.00 45.31 14.39
CA PRO A 323 -5.58 45.44 14.75
C PRO A 323 -4.81 44.12 14.67
N ALA A 324 -5.47 42.99 14.98
CA ALA A 324 -4.88 41.66 14.90
C ALA A 324 -4.33 41.32 13.49
N ALA A 325 -4.89 41.93 12.44
CA ALA A 325 -4.47 41.72 11.07
C ALA A 325 -3.05 42.22 10.76
N SER A 326 -2.52 43.13 11.57
CA SER A 326 -1.18 43.70 11.41
C SER A 326 -0.17 43.20 12.43
N LEU A 327 -0.57 42.33 13.36
CA LEU A 327 0.29 41.80 14.42
C LEU A 327 0.91 40.48 13.96
N ALA A 328 2.23 40.43 13.82
CA ALA A 328 2.95 39.22 13.46
C ALA A 328 2.97 38.25 14.64
N THR A 329 2.77 36.97 14.40
CA THR A 329 2.65 35.99 15.50
C THR A 329 3.99 35.73 16.21
N ASP A 330 5.08 35.78 15.46
CA ASP A 330 6.47 35.59 15.90
C ASP A 330 6.97 36.70 16.82
N ASP A 331 6.43 37.92 16.71
CA ASP A 331 6.64 38.99 17.70
C ASP A 331 6.25 38.49 19.11
N PHE A 332 5.13 37.75 19.21
CA PHE A 332 4.57 37.34 20.49
C PHE A 332 4.98 35.93 20.94
N LEU A 333 5.51 35.07 20.07
CA LEU A 333 5.75 33.65 20.39
C LEU A 333 7.10 33.16 19.88
N SER A 334 7.89 32.56 20.76
CA SER A 334 9.16 31.95 20.38
C SER A 334 8.93 30.66 19.56
N ALA A 335 9.75 30.46 18.53
CA ALA A 335 9.93 29.15 17.94
C ALA A 335 10.77 28.26 18.87
N LEU A 336 10.50 26.96 18.89
CA LEU A 336 11.39 26.02 19.56
C LEU A 336 12.63 25.75 18.72
N ASP A 337 13.80 25.85 19.34
CA ASP A 337 15.07 25.51 18.69
C ASP A 337 15.20 24.00 18.43
N PRO A 338 15.94 23.58 17.39
CA PRO A 338 16.35 22.19 17.22
C PRO A 338 17.37 21.76 18.29
N LEU A 339 17.45 20.46 18.55
CA LEU A 339 18.55 19.90 19.34
C LEU A 339 19.80 19.83 18.46
N VAL A 340 20.81 20.62 18.81
CA VAL A 340 22.10 20.67 18.11
C VAL A 340 23.10 19.70 18.73
N LEU A 341 23.61 18.77 17.93
CA LEU A 341 24.71 17.89 18.28
C LEU A 341 26.04 18.52 17.85
N PHE A 342 27.00 18.55 18.77
CA PHE A 342 28.32 19.14 18.54
C PHE A 342 29.34 18.07 18.12
N GLU A 343 30.36 18.49 17.37
CA GLU A 343 31.49 17.63 16.98
C GLU A 343 32.19 17.06 18.21
N SER A 344 32.52 15.76 18.18
CA SER A 344 33.20 15.05 19.28
C SER A 344 32.49 15.11 20.64
N ASN A 345 31.24 15.58 20.69
CA ASN A 345 30.45 15.54 21.91
C ASN A 345 30.19 14.08 22.31
N THR A 346 30.27 13.77 23.60
CA THR A 346 30.02 12.43 24.17
C THR A 346 28.80 12.40 25.09
N ASP A 347 28.04 13.49 25.12
CA ASP A 347 26.84 13.66 25.93
C ASP A 347 25.78 12.61 25.57
N THR A 348 25.01 12.21 26.58
CA THR A 348 23.83 11.36 26.40
C THR A 348 22.58 12.22 26.49
N TYR A 349 21.74 12.20 25.45
CA TYR A 349 20.47 12.91 25.43
C TYR A 349 19.34 11.90 25.62
N THR A 350 18.57 12.06 26.69
CA THR A 350 17.33 11.29 26.90
C THR A 350 16.17 12.11 26.35
N ILE A 351 15.57 11.67 25.25
CA ILE A 351 14.51 12.36 24.53
C ILE A 351 13.17 11.73 24.90
N SER A 352 12.18 12.56 25.21
CA SER A 352 10.84 12.14 25.59
C SER A 352 9.76 13.03 24.97
N TYR A 353 8.52 12.54 24.94
CA TYR A 353 7.38 13.25 24.34
C TYR A 353 6.17 13.38 25.29
N PRO A 354 6.34 13.94 26.50
CA PRO A 354 5.23 14.13 27.42
C PRO A 354 4.26 15.20 26.93
N ASN A 355 2.95 15.00 27.14
CA ASN A 355 1.89 15.97 26.83
C ASN A 355 1.94 16.52 25.38
N ASN A 356 2.33 15.69 24.43
CA ASN A 356 2.51 16.05 23.01
C ASN A 356 3.61 17.09 22.75
N LYS A 357 4.65 17.16 23.61
CA LYS A 357 5.78 18.08 23.45
C LYS A 357 7.12 17.35 23.48
N TRP A 358 7.99 17.68 22.54
CA TRP A 358 9.35 17.15 22.49
C TRP A 358 10.21 17.80 23.56
N THR A 359 10.84 16.98 24.39
CA THR A 359 11.76 17.43 25.42
C THR A 359 12.99 16.52 25.46
N TYR A 360 14.11 17.05 25.94
CA TYR A 360 15.30 16.25 26.21
C TYR A 360 15.92 16.58 27.56
N LYS A 361 16.63 15.61 28.13
CA LYS A 361 17.58 15.78 29.23
C LYS A 361 18.97 15.52 28.73
N LYS A 362 19.93 16.37 29.13
CA LYS A 362 21.35 16.20 28.80
C LYS A 362 22.05 15.53 29.98
N ASN A 363 22.66 14.38 29.73
CA ASN A 363 23.29 13.52 30.74
C ASN A 363 22.34 13.23 31.90
N ASN A 364 22.81 13.43 33.14
CA ASN A 364 22.02 13.25 34.35
C ASN A 364 21.36 14.57 34.83
N ASP A 365 21.17 15.54 33.93
CA ASP A 365 20.43 16.77 34.27
C ASP A 365 18.95 16.44 34.49
N ASP A 366 18.37 17.02 35.53
CA ASP A 366 16.96 16.87 35.85
C ASP A 366 16.06 17.79 35.01
N ALA A 367 16.63 18.87 34.45
CA ALA A 367 15.90 19.82 33.62
C ALA A 367 15.46 19.20 32.29
N LEU A 368 14.15 19.25 32.03
CA LEU A 368 13.55 18.92 30.73
C LEU A 368 13.59 20.17 29.85
N ILE A 369 14.35 20.11 28.75
CA ILE A 369 14.48 21.21 27.80
C ILE A 369 13.56 20.93 26.61
N PRO A 370 12.56 21.79 26.32
CA PRO A 370 11.72 21.65 25.14
C PRO A 370 12.50 21.96 23.87
N PHE A 371 12.20 21.27 22.77
CA PHE A 371 12.81 21.50 21.46
C PHE A 371 11.84 21.16 20.32
N SER A 372 12.17 21.53 19.08
CA SER A 372 11.26 21.41 17.93
C SER A 372 10.93 19.98 17.49
N GLY A 373 11.59 18.96 18.02
CA GLY A 373 11.56 17.61 17.44
C GLY A 373 12.50 17.42 16.24
N ARG A 374 13.30 18.45 15.89
CA ARG A 374 14.39 18.34 14.91
C ARG A 374 15.73 18.19 15.64
N ILE A 375 16.57 17.31 15.13
CA ILE A 375 17.96 17.11 15.57
C ILE A 375 18.86 17.40 14.39
N LEU A 376 19.87 18.24 14.61
CA LEU A 376 20.85 18.59 13.59
C LEU A 376 22.27 18.50 14.15
N ILE A 377 23.26 18.48 13.27
CA ILE A 377 24.67 18.64 13.64
C ILE A 377 25.12 20.09 13.38
N GLU A 378 26.01 20.62 14.20
CA GLU A 378 26.44 22.03 14.08
C GLU A 378 27.06 22.35 12.71
N TYR A 379 27.79 21.41 12.11
CA TYR A 379 28.43 21.56 10.80
C TYR A 379 28.24 20.30 9.96
N ASP A 380 27.81 20.49 8.71
CA ASP A 380 27.37 19.43 7.79
C ASP A 380 28.38 18.28 7.55
N ASP A 381 29.69 18.54 7.69
CA ASP A 381 30.76 17.57 7.43
C ASP A 381 31.35 16.95 8.71
N THR A 382 30.76 17.21 9.87
CA THR A 382 31.28 16.72 11.16
C THR A 382 30.56 15.45 11.62
N SER A 383 31.05 14.86 12.71
CA SER A 383 30.37 13.76 13.38
C SER A 383 30.30 13.97 14.88
N SER A 384 29.19 13.56 15.49
CA SER A 384 29.04 13.56 16.94
C SER A 384 29.28 12.16 17.51
N SER A 385 29.80 12.08 18.74
CA SER A 385 29.88 10.82 19.50
C SER A 385 28.80 10.75 20.60
N SER A 386 27.75 11.58 20.47
CA SER A 386 26.65 11.66 21.42
C SER A 386 25.85 10.36 21.43
N LYS A 387 25.03 10.14 22.46
CA LYS A 387 24.12 8.99 22.56
C LYS A 387 22.70 9.49 22.69
N LEU A 388 21.78 8.96 21.90
CA LEU A 388 20.36 9.29 21.98
C LEU A 388 19.60 8.12 22.60
N ILE A 389 18.89 8.38 23.68
CA ILE A 389 18.01 7.43 24.35
C ILE A 389 16.59 7.96 24.19
N ILE A 390 15.75 7.23 23.48
CA ILE A 390 14.33 7.55 23.33
C ILE A 390 13.58 6.83 24.46
N ASP A 391 12.91 7.61 25.30
CA ASP A 391 12.20 7.14 26.47
C ASP A 391 10.86 7.88 26.64
N ASN A 392 9.82 7.18 27.11
CA ASN A 392 8.49 7.77 27.33
C ASN A 392 7.93 8.55 26.11
N VAL A 393 8.00 7.93 24.92
CA VAL A 393 7.43 8.48 23.67
C VAL A 393 6.27 7.60 23.21
N ILE A 394 5.06 8.14 23.13
CA ILE A 394 3.85 7.39 22.75
C ILE A 394 3.08 8.11 21.64
N GLY A 395 2.26 7.38 20.88
CA GLY A 395 1.38 7.96 19.85
C GLY A 395 2.03 8.16 18.48
N ASN A 396 3.21 7.58 18.26
CA ASN A 396 3.96 7.65 17.00
C ASN A 396 4.28 9.08 16.49
N PRO A 397 4.80 10.01 17.32
CA PRO A 397 5.28 11.29 16.83
C PRO A 397 6.53 11.10 15.95
N THR A 398 6.82 12.09 15.11
CA THR A 398 8.00 12.08 14.24
C THR A 398 9.14 12.87 14.88
N LEU A 399 10.32 12.25 14.96
CA LEU A 399 11.59 12.86 15.31
C LEU A 399 12.43 12.97 14.04
N THR A 400 12.76 14.20 13.63
CA THR A 400 13.42 14.46 12.34
C THR A 400 14.91 14.70 12.54
N PHE A 401 15.74 14.07 11.72
CA PHE A 401 17.19 14.24 11.69
C PHE A 401 17.60 14.99 10.42
N ASP A 402 18.34 16.07 10.59
CA ASP A 402 18.83 16.92 9.50
C ASP A 402 20.35 16.83 9.41
N ASN A 403 20.84 16.10 8.41
CA ASN A 403 22.25 15.86 8.08
C ASN A 403 23.09 15.38 9.29
N VAL A 404 22.56 14.41 10.04
CA VAL A 404 23.17 13.97 11.30
C VAL A 404 24.07 12.75 11.09
N LYS A 405 25.34 12.87 11.49
CA LYS A 405 26.30 11.77 11.54
C LYS A 405 26.74 11.48 12.97
N MET A 406 26.46 10.27 13.45
CA MET A 406 26.83 9.79 14.77
C MET A 406 27.84 8.64 14.68
N ILE A 407 29.05 8.86 15.19
CA ILE A 407 30.12 7.86 15.22
C ILE A 407 30.56 7.65 16.67
N ASN A 408 30.23 6.48 17.21
CA ASN A 408 30.46 6.18 18.62
C ASN A 408 31.51 5.07 18.79
N SER A 409 32.55 5.37 19.57
CA SER A 409 33.60 4.40 19.93
C SER A 409 33.35 3.73 21.29
N ASN A 410 32.30 4.11 22.03
CA ASN A 410 32.08 3.66 23.42
C ASN A 410 30.59 3.42 23.79
N GLY A 411 29.74 3.07 22.83
CA GLY A 411 28.34 2.74 23.11
C GLY A 411 27.44 2.78 21.88
N THR A 412 26.14 2.59 22.11
CA THR A 412 25.10 2.63 21.09
C THR A 412 24.73 4.09 20.76
N PRO A 413 24.87 4.54 19.50
CA PRO A 413 24.40 5.85 19.04
C PRO A 413 22.93 6.13 19.36
N LEU A 414 22.05 5.16 19.08
CA LEU A 414 20.60 5.35 19.21
C LEU A 414 19.94 4.13 19.87
N THR A 415 19.22 4.39 20.96
CA THR A 415 18.48 3.37 21.72
C THR A 415 17.02 3.77 21.85
N ILE A 416 16.11 2.88 21.45
CA ILE A 416 14.66 3.03 21.65
C ILE A 416 14.24 2.09 22.78
N ASN A 417 13.77 2.66 23.89
CA ASN A 417 13.34 1.87 25.04
C ASN A 417 11.99 1.17 24.80
N GLU A 418 11.73 0.15 25.63
CA GLU A 418 10.44 -0.55 25.64
C GLU A 418 9.28 0.41 25.96
N GLY A 419 8.12 0.17 25.36
CA GLY A 419 6.95 1.04 25.51
C GLY A 419 6.97 2.31 24.64
N CYS A 420 8.09 2.63 23.99
CA CYS A 420 8.16 3.75 23.06
C CYS A 420 7.57 3.41 21.68
N GLU A 421 6.89 4.36 21.06
CA GLU A 421 6.36 4.28 19.70
C GLU A 421 6.60 5.61 18.97
N LEU A 422 7.43 5.60 17.92
CA LEU A 422 7.82 6.79 17.16
C LEU A 422 8.21 6.50 15.71
N THR A 423 8.24 7.57 14.92
CA THR A 423 8.86 7.61 13.59
C THR A 423 10.16 8.40 13.67
N ILE A 424 11.25 7.83 13.16
CA ILE A 424 12.50 8.56 12.89
C ILE A 424 12.55 8.83 11.39
N ASP A 425 12.70 10.09 11.04
CA ASP A 425 12.69 10.56 9.66
C ASP A 425 13.98 11.32 9.35
N SER A 426 14.73 10.90 8.33
CA SER A 426 15.85 11.70 7.82
C SER A 426 15.39 12.79 6.85
N ASP A 427 14.09 12.91 6.58
CA ASP A 427 13.49 13.80 5.59
C ASP A 427 14.17 13.61 4.21
N GLU A 428 14.52 14.69 3.54
CA GLU A 428 15.34 14.73 2.32
C GLU A 428 16.87 14.71 2.60
N SER A 429 17.27 14.47 3.85
CA SER A 429 18.64 14.57 4.34
C SER A 429 19.22 13.20 4.74
N VAL A 430 20.41 13.21 5.37
CA VAL A 430 21.17 12.02 5.77
C VAL A 430 21.10 11.81 7.29
N LEU A 431 20.86 10.58 7.71
CA LEU A 431 21.13 10.07 9.06
C LEU A 431 22.11 8.91 8.96
N GLU A 432 23.33 9.14 9.43
CA GLU A 432 24.39 8.15 9.45
C GLU A 432 24.71 7.73 10.89
N LEU A 433 24.55 6.45 11.20
CA LEU A 433 24.84 5.86 12.51
C LEU A 433 25.97 4.82 12.39
N ASN A 434 26.98 4.94 13.26
CA ASN A 434 28.09 4.00 13.35
C ASN A 434 28.50 3.75 14.81
N SER A 435 28.74 2.48 15.15
CA SER A 435 29.41 2.10 16.40
C SER A 435 30.58 1.15 16.17
N GLY A 436 31.69 1.39 16.88
CA GLY A 436 32.86 0.50 16.93
C GLY A 436 32.92 -0.42 18.16
N ALA A 437 32.03 -0.23 19.14
CA ALA A 437 32.13 -0.88 20.46
C ALA A 437 30.81 -1.39 21.05
N ALA A 438 29.68 -1.21 20.35
CA ALA A 438 28.37 -1.71 20.74
C ALA A 438 27.49 -1.94 19.49
N HIS A 439 26.22 -2.28 19.68
CA HIS A 439 25.23 -2.23 18.61
C HIS A 439 25.08 -0.80 18.07
N THR A 440 24.73 -0.62 16.80
CA THR A 440 24.59 0.73 16.23
C THR A 440 23.21 1.33 16.54
N LEU A 441 22.16 0.52 16.42
CA LEU A 441 20.79 0.87 16.78
C LEU A 441 20.20 -0.25 17.63
N VAL A 442 19.63 0.09 18.79
CA VAL A 442 18.88 -0.84 19.64
C VAL A 442 17.41 -0.43 19.61
N ASN A 443 16.53 -1.34 19.18
CA ASN A 443 15.08 -1.12 19.17
C ASN A 443 14.34 -2.14 20.04
N LYS A 444 13.83 -1.66 21.19
CA LYS A 444 12.94 -2.41 22.09
C LYS A 444 11.47 -1.95 22.01
N GLY A 445 11.19 -0.88 21.26
CA GLY A 445 9.88 -0.26 21.13
C GLY A 445 9.21 -0.56 19.78
N ARG A 446 8.37 0.36 19.31
CA ARG A 446 7.79 0.38 17.96
C ARG A 446 8.41 1.50 17.16
N LEU A 447 9.33 1.15 16.28
CA LEU A 447 10.10 2.09 15.48
C LEU A 447 9.67 2.02 14.02
N THR A 448 9.28 3.17 13.48
CA THR A 448 9.18 3.39 12.03
C THR A 448 10.38 4.23 11.57
N LEU A 449 11.08 3.78 10.54
CA LEU A 449 12.13 4.54 9.87
C LEU A 449 11.60 5.09 8.52
N ALA A 450 11.90 6.35 8.24
CA ALA A 450 11.47 7.10 7.06
C ALA A 450 12.61 8.03 6.55
N GLY A 451 12.45 8.55 5.33
CA GLY A 451 13.39 9.50 4.73
C GLY A 451 14.33 8.85 3.71
N LYS A 452 15.12 9.65 2.98
CA LYS A 452 15.89 9.14 1.82
C LYS A 452 17.31 8.64 2.13
N GLY A 453 17.88 8.96 3.29
CA GLY A 453 19.31 8.77 3.54
C GLY A 453 19.61 8.10 4.87
N LEU A 454 19.15 6.86 5.08
CA LEU A 454 19.37 6.12 6.32
C LEU A 454 20.54 5.14 6.20
N TYR A 455 21.67 5.47 6.80
CA TYR A 455 22.88 4.64 6.78
C TYR A 455 23.20 4.15 8.18
N ILE A 456 23.11 2.84 8.40
CA ILE A 456 23.46 2.22 9.68
C ILE A 456 24.55 1.20 9.42
N TYR A 457 25.70 1.36 10.06
CA TYR A 457 26.79 0.41 9.89
C TYR A 457 27.56 0.14 11.18
N ASN A 458 28.27 -0.99 11.19
CA ASN A 458 29.05 -1.45 12.33
C ASN A 458 30.28 -2.23 11.87
N THR A 459 31.47 -1.76 12.23
CA THR A 459 32.73 -2.40 11.81
C THR A 459 33.23 -3.43 12.82
N ASN A 460 32.54 -3.61 13.95
CA ASN A 460 32.90 -4.60 14.96
C ASN A 460 32.40 -6.01 14.56
N ASN A 461 33.15 -7.06 14.88
CA ASN A 461 32.76 -8.45 14.58
C ASN A 461 31.82 -9.06 15.63
N ASP A 462 31.64 -8.41 16.78
CA ASP A 462 30.87 -8.92 17.93
C ASP A 462 29.48 -8.28 18.06
N TYR A 463 29.26 -7.14 17.40
CA TYR A 463 28.02 -6.36 17.50
C TYR A 463 27.25 -6.24 16.18
N TYR A 464 25.93 -6.17 16.33
CA TYR A 464 24.97 -6.02 15.23
C TYR A 464 24.79 -4.56 14.80
N GLY A 465 24.41 -4.34 13.55
CA GLY A 465 23.94 -3.03 13.09
C GLY A 465 22.68 -2.61 13.83
N ILE A 466 21.64 -3.43 13.70
CA ILE A 466 20.38 -3.27 14.43
C ILE A 466 20.19 -4.47 15.35
N GLU A 467 20.02 -4.23 16.64
CA GLU A 467 19.43 -5.17 17.59
C GLU A 467 17.94 -4.84 17.70
N ASN A 468 17.07 -5.70 17.19
CA ASN A 468 15.63 -5.51 17.20
C ASN A 468 14.93 -6.57 18.03
N SER A 469 14.48 -6.18 19.22
CA SER A 469 13.59 -6.96 20.09
C SER A 469 12.15 -6.41 20.10
N GLY A 470 11.94 -5.20 19.57
CA GLY A 470 10.64 -4.57 19.38
C GLY A 470 10.00 -4.81 18.01
N THR A 471 9.24 -3.83 17.52
CA THR A 471 8.70 -3.80 16.15
C THR A 471 9.47 -2.80 15.30
N LEU A 472 9.99 -3.24 14.16
CA LEU A 472 10.67 -2.39 13.18
C LEU A 472 9.87 -2.30 11.88
N ARG A 473 9.68 -1.09 11.38
CA ARG A 473 9.00 -0.80 10.12
C ARG A 473 9.79 0.24 9.32
N ILE A 474 9.77 0.11 8.00
CA ILE A 474 10.16 1.13 7.02
C ILE A 474 8.88 1.70 6.40
N SER A 475 8.72 3.03 6.39
CA SER A 475 7.47 3.72 6.08
C SER A 475 7.02 3.58 4.62
N ASP A 476 7.94 3.71 3.66
CA ASP A 476 7.67 3.63 2.23
C ASP A 476 8.79 2.90 1.43
N GLN A 477 8.58 2.72 0.11
CA GLN A 477 9.58 2.11 -0.78
C GLN A 477 10.65 3.08 -1.30
N LYS A 478 10.49 4.39 -1.08
CA LYS A 478 11.48 5.41 -1.44
C LYS A 478 12.55 5.55 -0.38
N THR A 479 12.25 5.10 0.85
CA THR A 479 13.14 5.08 1.99
C THR A 479 14.31 4.15 1.67
N GLU A 480 15.45 4.75 1.36
CA GLU A 480 16.68 4.01 1.14
C GLU A 480 17.37 3.80 2.48
N ILE A 481 17.34 2.55 2.94
CA ILE A 481 18.11 2.12 4.09
C ILE A 481 19.26 1.22 3.64
N ILE A 482 20.47 1.62 4.03
CA ILE A 482 21.69 0.84 3.82
C ILE A 482 22.16 0.34 5.18
N LEU A 483 22.14 -0.99 5.34
CA LEU A 483 22.66 -1.67 6.53
C LEU A 483 23.88 -2.49 6.14
N ARG A 484 25.06 -2.12 6.64
CA ARG A 484 26.33 -2.82 6.33
C ARG A 484 27.13 -3.08 7.60
N CYS A 485 27.40 -4.34 7.94
CA CYS A 485 27.98 -4.70 9.24
C CYS A 485 29.00 -5.84 9.14
N ASN A 486 29.94 -5.94 10.08
CA ASN A 486 30.90 -7.06 10.10
C ASN A 486 30.34 -8.35 10.75
N LYS A 487 29.29 -8.26 11.58
CA LYS A 487 28.59 -9.43 12.15
C LYS A 487 27.27 -9.71 11.41
N GLU A 488 26.13 -9.39 12.02
CA GLU A 488 24.80 -9.43 11.41
C GLU A 488 24.33 -7.99 11.24
N ALA A 489 23.71 -7.68 10.10
CA ALA A 489 23.17 -6.36 9.86
C ALA A 489 21.88 -6.13 10.68
N ILE A 490 21.02 -7.14 10.74
CA ILE A 490 19.82 -7.15 11.59
C ILE A 490 19.78 -8.41 12.45
N HIS A 491 19.98 -8.24 13.75
CA HIS A 491 19.65 -9.26 14.73
C HIS A 491 18.21 -9.06 15.21
N ASN A 492 17.29 -9.92 14.77
CA ASN A 492 15.87 -9.77 15.05
C ASN A 492 15.33 -10.87 15.98
N THR A 493 14.96 -10.49 17.20
CA THR A 493 14.16 -11.30 18.14
C THR A 493 12.72 -10.82 18.25
N GLY A 494 12.40 -9.64 17.70
CA GLY A 494 11.07 -9.04 17.66
C GLY A 494 10.34 -9.22 16.32
N THR A 495 9.56 -8.20 15.94
CA THR A 495 8.73 -8.20 14.71
C THR A 495 9.31 -7.28 13.64
N LEU A 496 9.41 -7.79 12.41
CA LEU A 496 9.69 -6.99 11.21
C LEU A 496 8.40 -6.77 10.43
N SER A 497 8.05 -5.52 10.15
CA SER A 497 6.86 -5.13 9.39
C SER A 497 7.10 -5.01 7.88
N ASN A 498 8.32 -5.27 7.43
CA ASN A 498 8.72 -5.31 6.03
C ASN A 498 9.44 -6.64 5.75
N THR A 499 9.65 -6.93 4.46
CA THR A 499 10.43 -8.11 4.04
C THR A 499 11.88 -7.72 3.78
N TRP A 500 12.82 -8.49 4.32
CA TRP A 500 14.24 -8.24 4.27
C TRP A 500 15.00 -9.44 3.71
N ILE A 501 16.11 -9.16 3.04
CA ILE A 501 17.18 -10.13 2.79
C ILE A 501 18.47 -9.58 3.41
N GLU A 502 19.21 -10.46 4.08
CA GLU A 502 20.58 -10.24 4.51
C GLU A 502 21.53 -11.20 3.80
N TRP A 503 22.57 -10.64 3.18
CA TRP A 503 23.66 -11.38 2.55
C TRP A 503 24.91 -11.26 3.43
N GLN A 504 25.40 -12.38 3.95
CA GLN A 504 26.60 -12.47 4.77
C GLN A 504 27.76 -13.05 3.96
N PHE A 505 28.74 -12.22 3.67
CA PHE A 505 29.89 -12.46 2.82
C PHE A 505 31.02 -13.14 3.56
N ALA A 506 31.58 -14.17 2.92
CA ALA A 506 32.79 -14.85 3.39
C ALA A 506 33.98 -13.87 3.52
N LYS A 507 34.03 -12.89 2.62
CA LYS A 507 34.96 -11.76 2.63
C LYS A 507 34.26 -10.51 2.10
N PRO A 508 34.58 -9.31 2.60
CA PRO A 508 34.01 -8.05 2.09
C PRO A 508 34.27 -7.84 0.59
N PHE A 509 33.39 -7.10 -0.07
CA PHE A 509 33.53 -6.66 -1.46
C PHE A 509 33.60 -5.13 -1.54
N ASN A 510 34.04 -4.55 -2.65
CA ASN A 510 33.94 -3.09 -2.81
C ASN A 510 32.48 -2.65 -3.03
N GLY A 511 31.69 -3.52 -3.64
CA GLY A 511 30.24 -3.44 -3.58
C GLY A 511 29.55 -4.52 -4.37
N ILE A 512 28.22 -4.43 -4.38
CA ILE A 512 27.31 -5.40 -4.99
C ILE A 512 26.29 -4.69 -5.86
N ASP A 513 25.87 -5.39 -6.90
CA ASP A 513 24.70 -5.05 -7.71
C ASP A 513 23.63 -6.13 -7.50
N TYR A 514 22.36 -5.73 -7.39
CA TYR A 514 21.26 -6.68 -7.24
C TYR A 514 19.98 -6.29 -7.97
N ILE A 515 19.20 -7.31 -8.35
CA ILE A 515 17.92 -7.12 -9.04
C ILE A 515 16.97 -8.30 -8.82
N ALA A 516 15.66 -8.06 -8.86
CA ALA A 516 14.67 -9.14 -8.90
C ALA A 516 14.69 -9.85 -10.27
N THR A 517 14.46 -11.16 -10.29
CA THR A 517 14.51 -11.97 -11.53
C THR A 517 13.49 -11.54 -12.59
N ASN A 518 12.35 -11.01 -12.17
CA ASN A 518 11.23 -10.63 -13.04
C ASN A 518 11.01 -9.11 -13.05
N ALA A 519 12.05 -8.32 -12.76
CA ALA A 519 11.93 -6.87 -12.78
C ALA A 519 11.66 -6.39 -14.23
N VAL A 520 10.57 -5.64 -14.42
CA VAL A 520 10.22 -5.03 -15.72
C VAL A 520 11.24 -3.96 -16.11
N ASP A 521 11.84 -3.32 -15.10
CA ASP A 521 12.98 -2.43 -15.22
C ASP A 521 14.25 -3.20 -14.86
N GLN A 522 15.20 -3.33 -15.79
CA GLN A 522 16.45 -4.08 -15.60
C GLN A 522 17.54 -3.26 -14.88
N THR A 523 17.20 -2.11 -14.27
CA THR A 523 18.18 -1.33 -13.52
C THR A 523 18.71 -2.09 -12.32
N LEU A 524 20.03 -2.32 -12.32
CA LEU A 524 20.75 -2.88 -11.18
C LEU A 524 20.74 -1.88 -10.02
N LYS A 525 20.38 -2.36 -8.82
CA LYS A 525 20.53 -1.58 -7.59
C LYS A 525 21.97 -1.71 -7.11
N ARG A 526 22.73 -0.65 -7.30
CA ARG A 526 24.15 -0.56 -6.94
C ARG A 526 24.35 -0.12 -5.50
N LYS A 527 25.14 -0.88 -4.74
CA LYS A 527 25.40 -0.62 -3.32
C LYS A 527 26.83 -0.92 -2.90
N ILE A 528 27.40 -0.02 -2.10
CA ILE A 528 28.70 -0.24 -1.45
C ILE A 528 28.54 -1.34 -0.39
N CYS A 529 29.50 -2.26 -0.31
CA CYS A 529 29.44 -3.43 0.57
C CYS A 529 30.81 -3.83 1.13
N ASP A 530 31.51 -2.87 1.73
CA ASP A 530 32.83 -2.98 2.34
C ASP A 530 32.88 -3.72 3.70
N THR A 531 31.79 -4.40 4.07
CA THR A 531 31.67 -5.19 5.31
C THR A 531 31.21 -6.61 5.01
N LYS A 532 31.12 -7.47 6.03
CA LYS A 532 30.76 -8.89 5.87
C LYS A 532 29.26 -9.16 5.80
N ALA A 533 28.38 -8.20 6.04
CA ALA A 533 26.94 -8.39 5.97
C ALA A 533 26.27 -7.17 5.37
N TYR A 534 25.32 -7.38 4.48
CA TYR A 534 24.50 -6.34 3.88
C TYR A 534 23.03 -6.73 3.98
N ALA A 535 22.18 -5.86 4.53
CA ALA A 535 20.74 -6.06 4.57
C ALA A 535 19.98 -4.90 3.94
N THR A 536 18.89 -5.22 3.27
CA THR A 536 17.99 -4.23 2.67
C THR A 536 16.57 -4.77 2.54
N THR A 537 15.59 -3.87 2.45
CA THR A 537 14.20 -4.24 2.22
C THR A 537 13.99 -4.69 0.77
N VAL A 538 13.18 -5.74 0.60
CA VAL A 538 12.84 -6.33 -0.69
C VAL A 538 11.35 -6.56 -0.82
N THR A 539 10.89 -6.87 -2.04
CA THR A 539 9.49 -7.24 -2.27
C THR A 539 9.26 -8.69 -1.83
N ALA A 540 8.24 -8.89 -1.00
CA ALA A 540 7.85 -10.21 -0.50
C ALA A 540 7.65 -11.23 -1.64
N GLY A 541 8.16 -12.44 -1.46
CA GLY A 541 8.02 -13.54 -2.41
C GLY A 541 8.80 -13.42 -3.72
N LYS A 542 9.57 -12.34 -3.94
CA LYS A 542 10.42 -12.20 -5.13
C LYS A 542 11.76 -12.91 -4.96
N THR A 543 12.31 -13.37 -6.07
CA THR A 543 13.65 -13.96 -6.15
C THR A 543 14.64 -12.91 -6.65
N TYR A 544 15.82 -12.86 -6.05
CA TYR A 544 16.86 -11.87 -6.35
C TYR A 544 18.13 -12.51 -6.90
N ARG A 545 18.85 -11.73 -7.69
CA ARG A 545 20.16 -12.04 -8.27
C ARG A 545 21.16 -11.03 -7.76
N LEU A 546 22.39 -11.48 -7.47
CA LEU A 546 23.48 -10.66 -6.95
C LEU A 546 24.74 -10.81 -7.79
N TRP A 547 25.47 -9.71 -7.95
CA TRP A 547 26.77 -9.67 -8.61
C TRP A 547 27.76 -8.88 -7.76
N LYS A 548 29.03 -9.25 -7.84
CA LYS A 548 30.15 -8.47 -7.34
C LYS A 548 30.41 -7.30 -8.29
N MET A 549 30.69 -6.13 -7.74
CA MET A 549 31.24 -5.01 -8.51
C MET A 549 32.77 -5.08 -8.55
N ASP A 550 33.34 -5.19 -9.76
CA ASP A 550 34.80 -5.17 -9.95
C ASP A 550 35.34 -3.78 -10.33
N ASN A 551 34.56 -2.92 -11.00
CA ASN A 551 34.88 -1.51 -11.30
C ASN A 551 33.60 -0.64 -11.43
N SER A 552 33.74 0.70 -11.38
CA SER A 552 32.64 1.67 -11.51
C SER A 552 31.83 1.57 -12.80
N ASP A 553 32.41 0.96 -13.85
CA ASP A 553 31.94 1.09 -15.23
C ASP A 553 31.09 -0.12 -15.70
N GLY A 554 30.87 -1.11 -14.83
CA GLY A 554 29.94 -2.22 -15.09
C GLY A 554 30.44 -3.34 -16.02
N GLU A 555 31.65 -3.25 -16.58
CA GLU A 555 32.25 -4.38 -17.31
C GLU A 555 32.79 -5.44 -16.34
N GLY A 556 32.36 -6.70 -16.51
CA GLY A 556 32.87 -7.84 -15.74
C GLY A 556 32.09 -8.21 -14.46
N LEU A 557 30.76 -8.05 -14.42
CA LEU A 557 29.95 -8.43 -13.26
C LEU A 557 30.00 -9.95 -12.99
N ALA A 558 30.73 -10.37 -11.95
CA ALA A 558 30.76 -11.76 -11.50
C ALA A 558 29.57 -12.08 -10.60
N ARG A 559 28.76 -13.08 -10.96
CA ARG A 559 27.63 -13.54 -10.15
C ARG A 559 28.08 -14.05 -8.79
N LEU A 560 27.24 -13.85 -7.78
CA LEU A 560 27.46 -14.36 -6.43
C LEU A 560 26.56 -15.57 -6.13
N GLN A 561 27.07 -16.45 -5.27
CA GLN A 561 26.34 -17.54 -4.64
C GLN A 561 26.42 -17.38 -3.13
N GLY A 562 25.52 -18.05 -2.40
CA GLY A 562 25.59 -18.20 -0.95
C GLY A 562 24.76 -19.38 -0.47
N LYS A 563 24.74 -19.62 0.83
CA LYS A 563 24.08 -20.76 1.46
C LYS A 563 22.79 -20.35 2.15
N GLU A 564 21.75 -21.15 1.93
CA GLU A 564 20.54 -21.12 2.73
C GLU A 564 20.78 -21.67 4.15
N SER A 565 19.79 -21.51 5.02
CA SER A 565 19.83 -22.04 6.41
C SER A 565 20.04 -23.55 6.51
N ASN A 566 19.65 -24.31 5.49
CA ASN A 566 19.86 -25.77 5.39
C ASN A 566 21.26 -26.15 4.87
N GLY A 567 22.12 -25.17 4.53
CA GLY A 567 23.47 -25.37 4.00
C GLY A 567 23.55 -25.51 2.47
N THR A 568 22.43 -25.48 1.75
CA THR A 568 22.38 -25.58 0.28
C THR A 568 22.89 -24.31 -0.36
N SER A 569 23.82 -24.43 -1.31
CA SER A 569 24.31 -23.30 -2.09
C SER A 569 23.32 -22.92 -3.20
N VAL A 570 23.07 -21.62 -3.35
CA VAL A 570 22.13 -21.03 -4.31
C VAL A 570 22.72 -19.80 -4.97
N VAL A 571 22.31 -19.53 -6.21
CA VAL A 571 22.65 -18.31 -6.99
C VAL A 571 21.42 -17.39 -7.18
N TYR A 572 20.29 -17.81 -6.61
CA TYR A 572 19.01 -17.13 -6.59
C TYR A 572 18.55 -17.00 -5.13
N PHE A 573 18.34 -15.76 -4.70
CA PHE A 573 18.09 -15.42 -3.30
C PHE A 573 16.60 -15.14 -3.10
N GLN A 574 15.87 -16.10 -2.56
CA GLN A 574 14.43 -16.01 -2.39
C GLN A 574 14.07 -15.13 -1.18
N ALA A 575 13.31 -14.07 -1.41
CA ALA A 575 12.73 -13.28 -0.32
C ALA A 575 11.61 -14.06 0.40
N PRO A 576 11.44 -13.86 1.71
CA PRO A 576 10.32 -14.42 2.46
C PRO A 576 8.96 -14.08 1.81
N ALA A 577 8.01 -15.01 1.87
CA ALA A 577 6.66 -14.83 1.30
C ALA A 577 5.78 -13.82 2.08
N LYS A 578 6.18 -13.50 3.31
CA LYS A 578 5.56 -12.51 4.21
C LYS A 578 6.67 -11.69 4.85
N ASN A 579 6.31 -10.61 5.54
CA ASN A 579 7.27 -9.81 6.32
C ASN A 579 8.14 -10.68 7.23
N GLY A 580 9.42 -10.38 7.29
CA GLY A 580 10.44 -11.22 7.92
C GLY A 580 11.81 -11.03 7.29
N LEU A 581 12.78 -11.85 7.70
CA LEU A 581 14.18 -11.79 7.28
C LEU A 581 14.61 -13.14 6.68
N ALA A 582 15.15 -13.14 5.47
CA ALA A 582 15.92 -14.27 4.94
C ALA A 582 17.42 -13.96 5.03
N VAL A 583 18.21 -14.92 5.51
CA VAL A 583 19.66 -14.78 5.66
C VAL A 583 20.35 -15.79 4.76
N PHE A 584 21.31 -15.31 3.97
CA PHE A 584 22.19 -16.13 3.14
C PHE A 584 23.62 -15.97 3.60
N THR A 585 24.29 -17.07 3.88
CA THR A 585 25.63 -17.09 4.47
C THR A 585 26.69 -17.51 3.45
N ASP A 586 27.96 -17.34 3.79
CA ASP A 586 29.09 -17.76 2.93
C ASP A 586 29.01 -17.17 1.51
N MET A 587 28.53 -15.93 1.39
CA MET A 587 28.35 -15.28 0.10
C MET A 587 29.72 -15.06 -0.56
N LYS A 588 29.88 -15.55 -1.78
CA LYS A 588 31.14 -15.52 -2.55
C LYS A 588 30.87 -15.53 -4.06
N VAL A 589 31.92 -15.33 -4.87
CA VAL A 589 31.83 -15.45 -6.32
C VAL A 589 31.41 -16.88 -6.69
N ALA A 590 30.39 -16.98 -7.54
CA ALA A 590 29.84 -18.24 -7.98
C ALA A 590 30.70 -18.91 -9.06
N VAL A 591 30.56 -20.23 -9.22
CA VAL A 591 31.37 -21.02 -10.14
C VAL A 591 30.89 -20.80 -11.58
N GLY A 592 31.80 -20.42 -12.47
CA GLY A 592 31.49 -20.30 -13.91
C GLY A 592 31.55 -21.64 -14.65
N ALA A 593 30.71 -21.80 -15.67
CA ALA A 593 30.72 -22.94 -16.59
C ALA A 593 31.48 -22.60 -17.88
N ASN A 594 32.49 -23.39 -18.22
CA ASN A 594 33.19 -23.31 -19.50
C ASN A 594 32.99 -24.63 -20.26
N ILE A 595 32.45 -24.58 -21.48
CA ILE A 595 32.24 -25.77 -22.31
C ILE A 595 33.20 -25.71 -23.49
N THR A 596 34.16 -26.62 -23.52
CA THR A 596 35.17 -26.73 -24.59
C THR A 596 34.97 -28.03 -25.36
N GLN A 597 34.67 -27.93 -26.65
CA GLN A 597 34.36 -29.10 -27.47
C GLN A 597 35.33 -29.24 -28.64
N THR A 598 35.69 -30.49 -28.96
CA THR A 598 36.40 -30.78 -30.22
C THR A 598 35.43 -30.59 -31.38
N VAL A 599 35.79 -29.76 -32.35
CA VAL A 599 34.90 -29.32 -33.45
C VAL A 599 34.39 -30.44 -34.36
N ASN A 600 35.03 -31.62 -34.39
CA ASN A 600 34.70 -32.71 -35.29
C ASN A 600 34.04 -33.89 -34.54
N GLY A 601 32.86 -34.34 -35.00
CA GLY A 601 32.30 -35.66 -34.63
C GLY A 601 31.10 -35.72 -33.68
N GLY A 602 30.68 -34.61 -33.06
CA GLY A 602 29.54 -34.57 -32.13
C GLY A 602 29.53 -33.33 -31.25
N PHE A 603 28.59 -33.24 -30.29
CA PHE A 603 28.49 -32.19 -29.27
C PHE A 603 28.07 -32.70 -27.88
N ILE A 604 28.21 -31.86 -26.86
CA ILE A 604 27.74 -32.12 -25.49
C ILE A 604 26.70 -31.09 -25.03
N SER A 605 25.87 -31.50 -24.10
CA SER A 605 24.87 -30.68 -23.41
C SER A 605 24.93 -30.98 -21.92
N ILE A 606 25.01 -29.95 -21.10
CA ILE A 606 25.15 -30.07 -19.65
C ILE A 606 23.86 -29.57 -19.03
N PHE A 607 23.33 -30.32 -18.07
CA PHE A 607 22.07 -30.00 -17.43
C PHE A 607 22.27 -29.87 -15.92
N CYS A 608 21.68 -28.84 -15.31
CA CYS A 608 21.59 -28.67 -13.87
C CYS A 608 20.11 -28.69 -13.49
N ASN A 609 19.65 -29.69 -12.73
CA ASN A 609 18.23 -29.86 -12.38
C ASN A 609 17.29 -29.75 -13.60
N ASP A 610 17.62 -30.47 -14.67
CA ASP A 610 16.92 -30.50 -15.97
C ASP A 610 17.04 -29.25 -16.86
N ASP A 611 17.62 -28.15 -16.37
CA ASP A 611 17.89 -26.94 -17.16
C ASP A 611 19.23 -27.03 -17.90
N LEU A 612 19.26 -26.67 -19.19
CA LEU A 612 20.48 -26.63 -19.99
C LEU A 612 21.41 -25.51 -19.50
N VAL A 613 22.65 -25.88 -19.15
CA VAL A 613 23.74 -24.97 -18.78
C VAL A 613 24.40 -24.46 -20.06
N ALA A 614 24.26 -23.16 -20.33
CA ALA A 614 24.91 -22.47 -21.43
C ALA A 614 26.40 -22.19 -21.15
N ALA A 615 27.13 -21.79 -22.19
CA ALA A 615 28.43 -21.16 -22.00
C ALA A 615 28.24 -19.88 -21.17
N ASP A 616 29.08 -19.67 -20.15
CA ASP A 616 29.01 -18.56 -19.20
C ASP A 616 27.89 -18.61 -18.14
N ASP A 617 27.13 -19.71 -18.08
CA ASP A 617 26.21 -19.93 -16.98
C ASP A 617 26.95 -20.12 -15.65
N VAL A 618 26.23 -19.80 -14.58
CA VAL A 618 26.77 -19.81 -13.22
C VAL A 618 26.14 -20.94 -12.44
N ILE A 619 26.99 -21.76 -11.85
CA ILE A 619 26.61 -23.01 -11.20
C ILE A 619 26.86 -22.89 -9.70
N PRO A 620 25.88 -23.19 -8.83
CA PRO A 620 26.11 -23.20 -7.39
C PRO A 620 27.01 -24.37 -6.98
N ASP A 621 27.76 -24.19 -5.90
CA ASP A 621 28.56 -25.25 -5.31
C ASP A 621 27.70 -26.47 -4.97
N GLY A 622 28.23 -27.68 -5.18
CA GLY A 622 27.52 -28.92 -4.91
C GLY A 622 26.40 -29.24 -5.90
N ALA A 623 26.17 -28.39 -6.92
CA ALA A 623 25.23 -28.70 -7.98
C ALA A 623 25.58 -30.02 -8.65
N LYS A 624 24.56 -30.86 -8.86
CA LYS A 624 24.68 -32.09 -9.64
C LYS A 624 24.37 -31.77 -11.10
N LEU A 625 25.38 -31.96 -11.93
CA LEU A 625 25.32 -31.76 -13.36
C LEU A 625 25.17 -33.10 -14.05
N THR A 626 24.21 -33.19 -14.95
CA THR A 626 24.02 -34.34 -15.84
C THR A 626 24.56 -33.95 -17.21
N CYS A 627 25.47 -34.74 -17.76
CA CYS A 627 25.93 -34.51 -19.13
C CYS A 627 25.30 -35.51 -20.09
N LYS A 628 24.88 -34.99 -21.24
CA LYS A 628 24.45 -35.75 -22.42
C LYS A 628 25.35 -35.38 -23.59
N TYR A 629 25.56 -36.33 -24.49
CA TYR A 629 26.34 -36.09 -25.71
C TYR A 629 25.57 -36.63 -26.91
N SER A 630 25.87 -36.10 -28.09
CA SER A 630 25.32 -36.56 -29.36
C SER A 630 26.41 -36.58 -30.41
N THR A 631 26.46 -37.64 -31.20
CA THR A 631 27.46 -37.82 -32.27
C THR A 631 26.82 -37.62 -33.64
N ILE A 632 27.63 -37.24 -34.63
CA ILE A 632 27.21 -37.33 -36.04
C ILE A 632 27.41 -38.76 -36.55
N PRO A 633 26.73 -39.18 -37.65
CA PRO A 633 26.84 -40.54 -38.17
C PRO A 633 28.29 -40.99 -38.36
N GLY A 634 28.61 -42.19 -37.84
CA GLY A 634 29.92 -42.82 -37.97
C GLY A 634 31.03 -42.28 -37.05
N TYR A 635 30.68 -41.53 -36.01
CA TYR A 635 31.57 -41.14 -34.92
C TYR A 635 31.09 -41.71 -33.58
N ARG A 636 32.01 -41.87 -32.63
CA ARG A 636 31.71 -42.24 -31.25
C ARG A 636 32.43 -41.35 -30.25
N LEU A 637 31.90 -41.27 -29.03
CA LEU A 637 32.56 -40.57 -27.93
C LEU A 637 33.87 -41.29 -27.56
N LYS A 638 35.00 -40.56 -27.57
CA LYS A 638 36.31 -41.10 -27.17
C LYS A 638 36.63 -40.83 -25.71
N SER A 639 36.46 -39.60 -25.27
CA SER A 639 36.73 -39.18 -23.90
C SER A 639 35.91 -37.95 -23.55
N TYR A 640 35.42 -37.91 -22.32
CA TYR A 640 34.69 -36.78 -21.78
C TYR A 640 35.13 -36.50 -20.35
N THR A 641 35.68 -35.33 -20.09
CA THR A 641 36.26 -34.98 -18.80
C THR A 641 35.81 -33.61 -18.31
N ALA A 642 35.65 -33.45 -17.00
CA ALA A 642 35.57 -32.15 -16.35
C ALA A 642 36.94 -31.78 -15.75
N THR A 643 37.41 -30.58 -16.04
CA THR A 643 38.66 -30.03 -15.50
C THR A 643 38.34 -28.81 -14.65
N LEU A 644 38.96 -28.72 -13.48
CA LEU A 644 38.81 -27.58 -12.59
C LEU A 644 39.86 -26.52 -12.89
N SER A 645 39.48 -25.24 -12.83
CA SER A 645 40.45 -24.14 -12.73
C SER A 645 40.41 -23.52 -11.33
N GLY A 646 41.54 -22.96 -10.88
CA GLY A 646 41.54 -22.03 -9.74
C GLY A 646 41.91 -22.58 -8.36
N GLY A 647 42.79 -23.58 -8.27
CA GLY A 647 43.46 -23.94 -7.01
C GLY A 647 43.23 -25.36 -6.50
N VAL A 648 42.39 -26.14 -7.17
CA VAL A 648 42.23 -27.57 -6.89
C VAL A 648 43.29 -28.35 -7.67
N SER A 649 44.16 -29.08 -6.97
CA SER A 649 45.09 -30.02 -7.60
C SER A 649 44.31 -31.27 -8.02
N GLY A 650 43.71 -31.24 -9.21
CA GLY A 650 42.99 -32.37 -9.78
C GLY A 650 43.13 -32.34 -11.29
N GLY A 651 43.70 -33.40 -11.87
CA GLY A 651 43.70 -33.58 -13.32
C GLY A 651 42.27 -33.76 -13.86
N PRO A 652 42.11 -33.87 -15.19
CA PRO A 652 40.81 -34.10 -15.81
C PRO A 652 40.10 -35.30 -15.17
N VAL A 653 38.87 -35.11 -14.69
CA VAL A 653 38.03 -36.17 -14.13
C VAL A 653 37.20 -36.78 -15.25
N ASP A 654 37.36 -38.07 -15.52
CA ASP A 654 36.52 -38.80 -16.48
C ASP A 654 35.08 -38.88 -15.93
N ILE A 655 34.15 -38.33 -16.71
CA ILE A 655 32.72 -38.25 -16.38
C ILE A 655 31.87 -38.90 -17.48
N SER A 656 32.44 -39.86 -18.19
CA SER A 656 31.74 -40.71 -19.16
C SER A 656 30.52 -41.47 -18.57
N SER A 657 30.40 -41.54 -17.24
CA SER A 657 29.21 -42.01 -16.52
C SER A 657 28.00 -41.05 -16.54
N GLY A 658 28.17 -39.82 -17.05
CA GLY A 658 27.10 -38.87 -17.30
C GLY A 658 26.72 -37.96 -16.13
N SER A 659 27.41 -38.03 -14.98
CA SER A 659 27.14 -37.17 -13.81
C SER A 659 28.40 -36.54 -13.25
N TYR A 660 28.31 -35.27 -12.84
CA TYR A 660 29.39 -34.52 -12.18
C TYR A 660 28.84 -33.64 -11.06
N THR A 661 29.46 -33.65 -9.87
CA THR A 661 29.09 -32.74 -8.78
C THR A 661 30.12 -31.64 -8.67
N VAL A 662 29.67 -30.38 -8.69
CA VAL A 662 30.56 -29.22 -8.62
C VAL A 662 31.22 -29.15 -7.22
N PRO A 663 32.56 -29.15 -7.12
CA PRO A 663 33.26 -28.97 -5.86
C PRO A 663 33.03 -27.57 -5.28
N ALA A 664 33.02 -27.45 -3.95
CA ALA A 664 32.74 -26.19 -3.25
C ALA A 664 33.84 -25.12 -3.37
N ASP A 665 35.00 -25.48 -3.91
CA ASP A 665 36.19 -24.63 -4.09
C ASP A 665 36.55 -24.40 -5.57
N ALA A 666 35.72 -24.85 -6.50
CA ALA A 666 35.90 -24.60 -7.92
C ALA A 666 35.71 -23.10 -8.23
N THR A 667 36.58 -22.51 -9.06
CA THR A 667 36.32 -21.16 -9.60
C THR A 667 35.70 -21.21 -10.99
N SER A 668 36.04 -22.23 -11.78
CA SER A 668 35.30 -22.60 -12.97
C SER A 668 35.43 -24.10 -13.23
N VAL A 669 34.45 -24.65 -13.94
CA VAL A 669 34.46 -26.04 -14.42
C VAL A 669 34.53 -26.01 -15.94
N ALA A 670 35.61 -26.59 -16.50
CA ALA A 670 35.83 -26.72 -17.93
C ALA A 670 35.50 -28.15 -18.39
N PHE A 671 34.45 -28.29 -19.19
CA PHE A 671 34.07 -29.58 -19.79
C PHE A 671 34.78 -29.76 -21.11
N THR A 672 35.52 -30.86 -21.26
CA THR A 672 36.26 -31.19 -22.49
C THR A 672 35.78 -32.51 -23.06
N VAL A 673 35.36 -32.50 -24.33
CA VAL A 673 34.90 -33.70 -25.05
C VAL A 673 35.73 -33.95 -26.31
N LYS A 674 36.05 -35.22 -26.58
CA LYS A 674 36.69 -35.68 -27.82
C LYS A 674 35.87 -36.80 -28.45
N PHE A 675 35.67 -36.70 -29.77
CA PHE A 675 35.03 -37.72 -30.58
C PHE A 675 36.05 -38.40 -31.48
N GLU A 676 35.80 -39.66 -31.86
CA GLU A 676 36.61 -40.40 -32.81
C GLU A 676 35.78 -41.01 -33.93
N LYS A 677 36.32 -41.01 -35.14
CA LYS A 677 35.68 -41.60 -36.33
C LYS A 677 35.76 -43.12 -36.27
N ASN A 678 34.65 -43.80 -36.51
CA ASN A 678 34.58 -45.25 -36.61
C ASN A 678 35.08 -45.72 -37.97
N ALA A 679 36.20 -46.44 -37.99
CA ALA A 679 36.84 -46.88 -39.24
C ALA A 679 35.96 -47.82 -40.11
N GLN A 680 34.94 -48.46 -39.52
CA GLN A 680 34.03 -49.39 -40.22
C GLN A 680 32.67 -48.77 -40.60
N ALA A 681 32.41 -47.51 -40.23
CA ALA A 681 31.14 -46.86 -40.53
C ALA A 681 31.10 -46.36 -41.98
N VAL A 682 30.06 -46.75 -42.72
CA VAL A 682 29.72 -46.17 -44.02
C VAL A 682 28.84 -44.96 -43.76
N ILE A 683 29.33 -43.78 -44.17
CA ILE A 683 28.62 -42.51 -44.04
C ILE A 683 28.40 -41.99 -45.46
N THR A 684 27.18 -41.59 -45.77
CA THR A 684 26.84 -40.94 -47.03
C THR A 684 26.68 -39.44 -46.80
N GLU A 685 27.29 -38.63 -47.67
CA GLU A 685 27.11 -37.17 -47.69
C GLU A 685 26.16 -36.80 -48.83
N GLU A 686 25.07 -36.12 -48.49
CA GLU A 686 24.07 -35.65 -49.45
C GLU A 686 24.01 -34.12 -49.45
N GLU A 687 23.74 -33.54 -50.63
CA GLU A 687 23.60 -32.09 -50.80
C GLU A 687 22.21 -31.62 -50.32
N VAL A 688 22.18 -30.45 -49.66
CA VAL A 688 20.94 -29.82 -49.22
C VAL A 688 20.21 -29.21 -50.41
N GLN A 689 18.93 -29.55 -50.58
CA GLN A 689 18.10 -29.06 -51.66
C GLN A 689 17.41 -27.74 -51.30
N GLU A 690 17.24 -26.85 -52.27
CA GLU A 690 16.51 -25.57 -52.06
C GLU A 690 15.00 -25.72 -52.22
N THR A 691 14.57 -26.70 -53.03
CA THR A 691 13.16 -26.97 -53.32
C THR A 691 12.85 -28.44 -53.11
N VAL A 692 11.57 -28.73 -52.87
CA VAL A 692 11.10 -30.11 -52.66
C VAL A 692 11.29 -30.90 -53.97
N PRO A 693 12.00 -32.05 -53.93
CA PRO A 693 12.11 -32.95 -55.08
C PRO A 693 10.75 -33.31 -55.67
N VAL A 694 10.69 -33.49 -56.98
CA VAL A 694 9.48 -33.91 -57.71
C VAL A 694 9.39 -35.42 -57.90
N ASP A 695 10.53 -36.11 -57.91
CA ASP A 695 10.64 -37.56 -58.05
C ASP A 695 10.90 -38.24 -56.69
N PRO A 696 10.56 -39.54 -56.53
CA PRO A 696 10.95 -40.33 -55.37
C PRO A 696 12.43 -40.22 -55.06
N VAL A 697 12.76 -39.96 -53.78
CA VAL A 697 14.16 -39.92 -53.34
C VAL A 697 14.66 -41.34 -53.07
N ASP A 698 15.90 -41.64 -53.48
CA ASP A 698 16.54 -42.95 -53.23
C ASP A 698 17.32 -42.97 -51.90
N ALA A 699 17.57 -41.81 -51.31
CA ALA A 699 18.25 -41.60 -50.04
C ALA A 699 17.59 -40.46 -49.24
N PRO A 700 17.76 -40.41 -47.90
CA PRO A 700 17.19 -39.33 -47.10
C PRO A 700 17.71 -37.98 -47.60
N THR A 701 16.80 -37.08 -47.93
CA THR A 701 17.08 -35.79 -48.53
C THR A 701 16.52 -34.68 -47.64
N THR A 702 17.20 -33.54 -47.59
CA THR A 702 16.79 -32.40 -46.77
C THR A 702 16.56 -31.18 -47.65
N VAL A 703 15.48 -30.44 -47.36
CA VAL A 703 15.09 -29.22 -48.08
C VAL A 703 15.19 -28.03 -47.14
N ILE A 704 16.06 -27.05 -47.46
CA ILE A 704 16.25 -25.83 -46.68
C ILE A 704 16.32 -24.62 -47.62
N PRO A 705 15.33 -23.70 -47.56
CA PRO A 705 15.41 -22.41 -48.23
C PRO A 705 16.68 -21.64 -47.86
N VAL A 706 17.25 -20.88 -48.80
CA VAL A 706 18.54 -20.20 -48.62
C VAL A 706 18.55 -19.25 -47.40
N ASP A 707 17.44 -18.57 -47.14
CA ASP A 707 17.22 -17.64 -46.03
C ASP A 707 17.01 -18.32 -44.67
N GLU A 708 16.70 -19.62 -44.68
CA GLU A 708 16.51 -20.44 -43.48
C GLU A 708 17.74 -21.31 -43.15
N ARG A 709 18.79 -21.27 -43.98
CA ARG A 709 20.02 -22.05 -43.74
C ARG A 709 20.72 -21.59 -42.46
N PRO A 710 21.27 -22.53 -41.67
CA PRO A 710 22.17 -22.19 -40.56
C PRO A 710 23.38 -21.40 -41.04
N ASP A 711 23.86 -20.49 -40.19
CA ASP A 711 25.08 -19.72 -40.45
C ASP A 711 26.31 -20.65 -40.42
N ILE A 712 27.19 -20.52 -41.41
CA ILE A 712 28.44 -21.29 -41.56
C ILE A 712 29.60 -20.35 -41.90
N GLU A 713 30.84 -20.82 -41.76
CA GLU A 713 32.00 -20.07 -42.26
C GLU A 713 31.96 -19.95 -43.79
N GLY A 714 32.37 -18.80 -44.34
CA GLY A 714 32.12 -18.44 -45.76
C GLY A 714 32.78 -19.34 -46.81
N SER A 715 33.66 -20.26 -46.44
CA SER A 715 34.29 -21.25 -47.33
C SER A 715 33.78 -22.69 -47.11
N SER A 716 32.87 -22.90 -46.16
CA SER A 716 32.28 -24.19 -45.81
C SER A 716 31.04 -24.51 -46.66
N THR A 717 30.58 -25.76 -46.59
CA THR A 717 29.32 -26.20 -47.21
C THR A 717 28.41 -26.86 -46.17
N ILE A 718 27.09 -26.78 -46.36
CA ILE A 718 26.12 -27.50 -45.51
C ILE A 718 25.78 -28.81 -46.20
N LYS A 719 25.94 -29.93 -45.49
CA LYS A 719 25.59 -31.26 -45.99
C LYS A 719 24.72 -32.02 -45.02
N LEU A 720 23.95 -32.95 -45.57
CA LEU A 720 23.24 -33.95 -44.80
C LEU A 720 24.10 -35.21 -44.73
N LEU A 721 24.40 -35.68 -43.52
CA LEU A 721 25.02 -36.97 -43.29
C LEU A 721 23.95 -37.99 -42.95
N THR A 722 24.05 -39.16 -43.59
CA THR A 722 23.25 -40.33 -43.23
C THR A 722 24.17 -41.52 -42.98
N GLY A 723 23.75 -42.40 -42.08
CA GLY A 723 24.52 -43.59 -41.76
C GLY A 723 23.75 -44.62 -40.96
N ASN A 724 24.39 -45.78 -40.78
CA ASN A 724 23.87 -46.82 -39.92
C ASN A 724 24.04 -46.42 -38.45
N LEU A 725 22.93 -46.42 -37.71
CA LEU A 725 22.95 -46.19 -36.28
C LEU A 725 23.73 -47.30 -35.55
N GLU A 726 24.66 -46.93 -34.68
CA GLU A 726 25.39 -47.90 -33.85
C GLU A 726 24.44 -48.73 -32.97
N LYS A 727 24.85 -49.97 -32.66
CA LYS A 727 24.04 -50.91 -31.87
C LYS A 727 23.62 -50.36 -30.51
N ILE A 728 24.45 -49.53 -29.88
CA ILE A 728 24.17 -48.98 -28.54
C ILE A 728 22.97 -48.02 -28.56
N TYR A 729 22.89 -47.15 -29.57
CA TYR A 729 21.81 -46.16 -29.68
C TYR A 729 20.48 -46.75 -30.17
N LYS A 730 20.50 -47.94 -30.79
CA LYS A 730 19.25 -48.67 -31.13
C LYS A 730 18.41 -48.96 -29.88
N LYS A 731 19.08 -49.31 -28.77
CA LYS A 731 18.41 -49.60 -27.49
C LYS A 731 17.72 -48.35 -26.91
N ASP A 732 18.30 -47.17 -27.11
CA ASP A 732 17.72 -45.92 -26.63
C ASP A 732 16.48 -45.53 -27.45
N ILE A 733 16.52 -45.77 -28.77
CA ILE A 733 15.36 -45.62 -29.65
C ILE A 733 14.26 -46.65 -29.30
N ASP A 734 14.62 -47.91 -29.05
CA ASP A 734 13.68 -48.94 -28.58
C ASP A 734 12.96 -48.51 -27.30
N LYS A 735 13.71 -47.90 -26.37
CA LYS A 735 13.16 -47.37 -25.12
C LYS A 735 12.23 -46.18 -25.38
N ALA A 736 12.62 -45.26 -26.26
CA ALA A 736 11.78 -44.12 -26.65
C ALA A 736 10.46 -44.59 -27.29
N ILE A 737 10.52 -45.52 -28.24
CA ILE A 737 9.36 -46.16 -28.87
C ILE A 737 8.44 -46.82 -27.84
N SER A 738 9.03 -47.53 -26.86
CA SER A 738 8.28 -48.20 -25.79
C SER A 738 7.60 -47.20 -24.84
N ASN A 739 8.29 -46.11 -24.48
CA ASN A 739 7.74 -45.05 -23.63
C ASN A 739 6.55 -44.34 -24.29
N GLU A 740 6.66 -44.08 -25.60
CA GLU A 740 5.61 -43.46 -26.41
C GLU A 740 4.50 -44.44 -26.82
N LYS A 741 4.62 -45.73 -26.44
CA LYS A 741 3.64 -46.79 -26.70
C LYS A 741 3.31 -46.96 -28.19
N VAL A 742 4.28 -46.74 -29.07
CA VAL A 742 4.09 -46.86 -30.54
C VAL A 742 3.97 -48.34 -30.92
N LYS A 743 2.88 -48.69 -31.63
CA LYS A 743 2.66 -50.03 -32.19
C LYS A 743 3.26 -50.14 -33.58
N TYR A 744 3.87 -51.28 -33.91
CA TYR A 744 4.46 -51.55 -35.21
C TYR A 744 4.72 -53.04 -35.43
N ASP A 745 4.77 -53.46 -36.71
CA ASP A 745 5.20 -54.81 -37.10
C ASP A 745 6.67 -54.85 -37.53
N LYS A 746 7.14 -53.76 -38.14
CA LYS A 746 8.52 -53.60 -38.62
C LYS A 746 9.08 -52.23 -38.24
N LEU A 747 10.40 -52.19 -38.02
CA LEU A 747 11.15 -51.01 -37.56
C LEU A 747 12.51 -50.94 -38.27
N VAL A 748 12.88 -49.75 -38.74
CA VAL A 748 14.23 -49.42 -39.21
C VAL A 748 14.80 -48.26 -38.42
N TYR A 749 16.12 -48.27 -38.23
CA TYR A 749 16.85 -47.22 -37.53
C TYR A 749 17.65 -46.43 -38.54
N THR A 750 17.62 -45.11 -38.41
CA THR A 750 18.41 -44.22 -39.25
C THR A 750 19.02 -43.11 -38.40
N GLU A 751 20.26 -42.75 -38.73
CA GLU A 751 20.94 -41.62 -38.13
C GLU A 751 21.10 -40.56 -39.22
N ILE A 752 20.56 -39.37 -38.97
CA ILE A 752 20.59 -38.24 -39.89
C ILE A 752 21.13 -37.04 -39.12
N ALA A 753 22.14 -36.37 -39.65
CA ALA A 753 22.67 -35.15 -39.08
C ALA A 753 22.95 -34.11 -40.15
N LEU A 754 22.66 -32.84 -39.84
CA LEU A 754 23.13 -31.72 -40.64
C LEU A 754 24.51 -31.32 -40.16
N VAL A 755 25.43 -31.07 -41.08
CA VAL A 755 26.80 -30.65 -40.75
C VAL A 755 27.28 -29.53 -41.64
N GLU A 756 28.13 -28.68 -41.06
CA GLU A 756 29.06 -27.85 -41.79
C GLU A 756 30.27 -28.70 -42.15
N VAL A 757 30.63 -28.73 -43.44
CA VAL A 757 31.83 -29.38 -43.94
C VAL A 757 32.84 -28.30 -44.32
N LYS A 758 33.93 -28.23 -43.54
CA LYS A 758 35.07 -27.33 -43.80
C LYS A 758 35.92 -27.84 -44.96
N GLN A 759 36.75 -26.96 -45.51
CA GLN A 759 37.66 -27.30 -46.63
C GLN A 759 38.64 -28.44 -46.32
N ASP A 760 39.03 -28.62 -45.05
CA ASP A 760 39.90 -29.70 -44.59
C ASP A 760 39.16 -31.04 -44.35
N GLY A 761 37.85 -31.08 -44.63
CA GLY A 761 36.98 -32.23 -44.42
C GLY A 761 36.45 -32.39 -43.00
N THR A 762 36.76 -31.45 -42.09
CA THR A 762 36.19 -31.39 -40.74
C THR A 762 34.68 -31.20 -40.82
N LYS A 763 33.94 -32.00 -40.04
CA LYS A 763 32.48 -31.99 -39.99
C LYS A 763 32.01 -31.48 -38.64
N ILE A 764 31.36 -30.32 -38.64
CA ILE A 764 30.82 -29.69 -37.43
C ILE A 764 29.30 -29.91 -37.44
N PRO A 765 28.70 -30.48 -36.38
CA PRO A 765 27.26 -30.64 -36.30
C PRO A 765 26.57 -29.27 -36.32
N LEU A 766 25.51 -29.15 -37.12
CA LEU A 766 24.64 -27.98 -37.18
C LEU A 766 23.26 -28.32 -36.61
N GLN A 767 22.63 -27.35 -35.96
CA GLN A 767 21.21 -27.41 -35.60
C GLN A 767 20.39 -26.49 -36.50
N PRO A 768 19.10 -26.79 -36.72
CA PRO A 768 18.19 -25.87 -37.37
C PRO A 768 18.19 -24.49 -36.70
N LYS A 769 17.99 -23.43 -37.47
CA LYS A 769 17.83 -22.07 -36.93
C LYS A 769 16.57 -22.02 -36.06
N ALA A 770 16.65 -21.32 -34.93
CA ALA A 770 15.52 -21.22 -34.00
C ALA A 770 14.27 -20.66 -34.71
N GLY A 771 13.15 -21.37 -34.62
CA GLY A 771 11.89 -21.02 -35.30
C GLY A 771 11.78 -21.49 -36.76
N SER A 772 12.81 -22.11 -37.34
CA SER A 772 12.85 -22.60 -38.72
C SER A 772 13.16 -24.11 -38.75
N PRO A 773 12.15 -24.99 -38.58
CA PRO A 773 12.36 -26.44 -38.61
C PRO A 773 12.73 -26.92 -40.01
N ILE A 774 13.64 -27.88 -40.10
CA ILE A 774 14.18 -28.37 -41.37
C ILE A 774 13.33 -29.53 -41.90
N THR A 775 12.96 -29.46 -43.17
CA THR A 775 12.19 -30.51 -43.83
C THR A 775 13.08 -31.67 -44.26
N ILE A 776 12.77 -32.87 -43.78
CA ILE A 776 13.37 -34.14 -44.18
C ILE A 776 12.37 -34.89 -45.08
N ILE A 777 12.87 -35.45 -46.17
CA ILE A 777 12.15 -36.40 -47.04
C ILE A 777 12.93 -37.70 -46.99
N TYR A 778 12.35 -38.69 -46.31
CA TYR A 778 12.96 -40.01 -46.14
C TYR A 778 12.39 -41.00 -47.17
N PRO A 779 13.22 -41.81 -47.87
CA PRO A 779 12.74 -42.80 -48.83
C PRO A 779 11.84 -43.83 -48.15
N TYR A 780 10.80 -44.31 -48.83
CA TYR A 780 9.98 -45.38 -48.25
C TYR A 780 10.86 -46.60 -47.90
N PRO A 781 10.73 -47.17 -46.68
CA PRO A 781 11.44 -48.40 -46.34
C PRO A 781 11.24 -49.48 -47.41
N ALA A 782 12.29 -50.25 -47.69
CA ALA A 782 12.28 -51.22 -48.79
C ALA A 782 11.05 -52.15 -48.75
N GLY A 783 10.30 -52.22 -49.87
CA GLY A 783 9.08 -53.01 -50.00
C GLY A 783 7.80 -52.34 -49.47
N THR A 784 7.85 -51.04 -49.19
CA THR A 784 6.69 -50.23 -48.78
C THR A 784 6.39 -49.11 -49.80
N ASP A 785 5.21 -48.50 -49.68
CA ASP A 785 4.74 -47.40 -50.52
C ASP A 785 3.92 -46.39 -49.68
N ALA A 786 3.43 -45.33 -50.31
CA ALA A 786 2.62 -44.28 -49.67
C ALA A 786 1.34 -44.80 -48.99
N GLY A 787 0.86 -46.00 -49.32
CA GLY A 787 -0.32 -46.63 -48.75
C GLY A 787 -0.09 -47.34 -47.41
N TYR A 788 1.14 -47.36 -46.89
CA TYR A 788 1.43 -47.86 -45.55
C TYR A 788 1.31 -46.76 -44.48
N THR A 789 0.99 -47.15 -43.24
CA THR A 789 0.98 -46.24 -42.09
C THR A 789 2.35 -46.23 -41.43
N PHE A 790 2.96 -45.06 -41.33
CA PHE A 790 4.28 -44.89 -40.72
C PHE A 790 4.22 -44.04 -39.44
N THR A 791 5.09 -44.37 -38.50
CA THR A 791 5.40 -43.52 -37.34
C THR A 791 6.92 -43.35 -37.24
N VAL A 792 7.38 -42.11 -37.21
CA VAL A 792 8.79 -41.75 -36.97
C VAL A 792 8.95 -41.31 -35.52
N VAL A 793 9.86 -41.93 -34.79
CA VAL A 793 10.21 -41.55 -33.42
C VAL A 793 11.61 -40.96 -33.43
N HIS A 794 11.74 -39.74 -32.92
CA HIS A 794 12.97 -38.95 -32.90
C HIS A 794 13.41 -38.74 -31.45
N LEU A 795 14.58 -39.27 -31.09
CA LEU A 795 15.13 -39.11 -29.75
C LEU A 795 16.11 -37.94 -29.74
N LYS A 796 15.72 -36.79 -29.18
CA LYS A 796 16.51 -35.54 -29.15
C LYS A 796 17.76 -35.67 -28.26
N SER A 797 18.75 -34.81 -28.50
CA SER A 797 20.01 -34.77 -27.75
C SER A 797 19.85 -34.41 -26.27
N ASP A 798 18.78 -33.69 -25.91
CA ASP A 798 18.38 -33.43 -24.53
C ASP A 798 17.69 -34.63 -23.86
N GLY A 799 17.52 -35.75 -24.56
CA GLY A 799 16.86 -36.97 -24.09
C GLY A 799 15.34 -36.96 -24.17
N THR A 800 14.72 -35.89 -24.68
CA THR A 800 13.28 -35.86 -24.96
C THR A 800 12.97 -36.61 -26.26
N THR A 801 11.72 -37.06 -26.42
CA THR A 801 11.26 -37.79 -27.60
C THR A 801 10.20 -36.99 -28.34
N GLU A 802 10.26 -36.97 -29.67
CA GLU A 802 9.23 -36.41 -30.54
C GLU A 802 8.73 -37.48 -31.52
N VAL A 803 7.42 -37.56 -31.70
CA VAL A 803 6.77 -38.57 -32.54
C VAL A 803 6.13 -37.87 -33.73
N TYR A 804 6.40 -38.35 -34.94
CA TYR A 804 5.80 -37.86 -36.18
C TYR A 804 4.91 -38.95 -36.77
N SER A 805 3.64 -38.63 -36.97
CA SER A 805 2.67 -39.53 -37.58
C SER A 805 1.65 -38.74 -38.40
N ASN A 806 0.90 -39.41 -39.27
CA ASN A 806 -0.23 -38.76 -39.94
C ASN A 806 -1.31 -38.33 -38.93
N ALA A 807 -1.46 -39.08 -37.83
CA ALA A 807 -2.47 -38.84 -36.80
C ALA A 807 -2.24 -37.53 -36.02
N ASN A 808 -0.98 -37.18 -35.74
CA ASN A 808 -0.64 -35.89 -35.11
C ASN A 808 -0.34 -34.77 -36.13
N GLY A 809 -0.45 -35.06 -37.43
CA GLY A 809 -0.27 -34.10 -38.51
C GLY A 809 1.18 -33.68 -38.79
N LEU A 810 2.17 -34.32 -38.13
CA LEU A 810 3.59 -33.96 -38.24
C LEU A 810 4.34 -34.78 -39.30
N LEU A 811 3.74 -35.87 -39.80
CA LEU A 811 4.26 -36.68 -40.91
C LEU A 811 3.28 -36.62 -42.10
N ARG A 812 3.81 -36.62 -43.32
CA ARG A 812 3.02 -36.77 -44.55
C ARG A 812 3.67 -37.78 -45.49
N ASN A 813 2.90 -38.78 -45.92
CA ASN A 813 3.28 -39.67 -47.02
C ASN A 813 3.08 -38.92 -48.35
N THR A 814 4.15 -38.64 -49.09
CA THR A 814 4.10 -37.94 -50.39
C THR A 814 4.51 -38.86 -51.54
N ALA A 815 4.34 -38.40 -52.78
CA ALA A 815 4.87 -39.10 -53.95
C ALA A 815 6.40 -39.23 -53.93
N THR A 816 7.09 -38.37 -53.17
CA THR A 816 8.55 -38.32 -53.10
C THR A 816 9.16 -39.07 -51.93
N GLY A 817 8.37 -39.36 -50.88
CA GLY A 817 8.81 -40.10 -49.70
C GLY A 817 8.01 -39.74 -48.44
N LEU A 818 8.56 -40.06 -47.26
CA LEU A 818 8.04 -39.65 -45.97
C LEU A 818 8.55 -38.23 -45.64
N LYS A 819 7.64 -37.26 -45.62
CA LYS A 819 7.97 -35.85 -45.35
C LYS A 819 7.62 -35.46 -43.91
N PHE A 820 8.61 -35.01 -43.15
CA PHE A 820 8.45 -34.47 -41.79
C PHE A 820 9.46 -33.35 -41.54
N SER A 821 9.20 -32.46 -40.60
CA SER A 821 10.06 -31.31 -40.31
C SER A 821 10.61 -31.40 -38.88
N VAL A 822 11.94 -31.28 -38.72
CA VAL A 822 12.62 -31.49 -37.44
C VAL A 822 13.24 -30.20 -36.91
N SER A 823 13.22 -30.03 -35.59
CA SER A 823 13.88 -28.90 -34.91
C SER A 823 15.26 -29.25 -34.34
N SER A 824 15.67 -30.51 -34.44
CA SER A 824 17.01 -30.97 -34.09
C SER A 824 17.35 -32.25 -34.87
N PHE A 825 18.64 -32.57 -34.91
CA PHE A 825 19.11 -33.82 -35.52
C PHE A 825 19.66 -34.77 -34.46
N SER A 826 19.15 -35.99 -34.46
CA SER A 826 19.52 -37.09 -33.56
C SER A 826 18.82 -38.37 -34.08
N PRO A 827 19.06 -39.57 -33.54
CA PRO A 827 18.63 -40.78 -34.23
C PRO A 827 17.10 -40.92 -34.35
N PHE A 828 16.67 -41.57 -35.42
CA PHE A 828 15.27 -41.81 -35.74
C PHE A 828 14.97 -43.31 -35.82
N GLY A 829 13.81 -43.70 -35.30
CA GLY A 829 13.18 -45.00 -35.56
C GLY A 829 11.98 -44.81 -36.49
N ILE A 830 11.96 -45.49 -37.63
CA ILE A 830 10.84 -45.45 -38.59
C ILE A 830 10.14 -46.80 -38.55
N SER A 831 8.88 -46.78 -38.15
CA SER A 831 8.09 -47.97 -37.88
C SER A 831 6.81 -48.01 -38.72
N TRP A 832 6.33 -49.21 -39.06
CA TRP A 832 5.10 -49.40 -39.84
C TRP A 832 4.42 -50.75 -39.56
N GLU A 833 3.13 -50.82 -39.88
CA GLU A 833 2.28 -52.02 -39.83
C GLU A 833 2.14 -52.64 -41.24
N VAL A 834 1.92 -53.95 -41.34
CA VAL A 834 1.78 -54.64 -42.64
C VAL A 834 0.43 -54.32 -43.30
N LYS A 835 0.43 -54.02 -44.61
CA LYS A 835 -0.75 -53.62 -45.42
C LYS A 835 -1.87 -54.69 -45.37
N SER A 836 -3.02 -54.35 -44.81
CA SER A 836 -4.21 -55.21 -44.73
C SER A 836 -5.08 -55.13 -45.99
N THR A 837 -5.68 -56.26 -46.39
CA THR A 837 -6.74 -56.37 -47.42
C THR A 837 -8.08 -55.76 -46.93
N PRO A 838 -8.93 -55.22 -47.83
CA PRO A 838 -10.02 -54.32 -47.47
C PRO A 838 -11.13 -55.01 -46.64
N GLU A 839 -11.60 -54.30 -45.61
CA GLU A 839 -12.69 -54.68 -44.71
C GLU A 839 -14.07 -54.59 -45.40
N PRO A 840 -15.05 -55.40 -44.98
CA PRO A 840 -16.40 -55.40 -45.56
C PRO A 840 -17.13 -54.07 -45.31
N GLU A 841 -17.88 -53.62 -46.30
CA GLU A 841 -18.74 -52.44 -46.20
C GLU A 841 -19.91 -52.72 -45.26
N LEU A 842 -19.95 -52.02 -44.12
CA LEU A 842 -20.98 -52.16 -43.08
C LEU A 842 -22.07 -51.09 -43.25
N TYR A 843 -23.32 -51.46 -43.00
CA TYR A 843 -24.46 -50.56 -42.92
C TYR A 843 -25.17 -50.71 -41.58
N THR A 844 -25.56 -49.58 -41.00
CA THR A 844 -26.21 -49.55 -39.69
C THR A 844 -27.70 -49.92 -39.78
N VAL A 845 -28.15 -50.88 -38.96
CA VAL A 845 -29.55 -51.08 -38.62
C VAL A 845 -29.82 -50.50 -37.24
N THR A 846 -30.76 -49.56 -37.14
CA THR A 846 -31.13 -48.93 -35.87
C THR A 846 -32.45 -49.48 -35.36
N LEU A 847 -32.41 -50.12 -34.19
CA LEU A 847 -33.59 -50.51 -33.42
C LEU A 847 -33.98 -49.39 -32.45
N PRO A 848 -35.26 -48.95 -32.45
CA PRO A 848 -35.71 -47.89 -31.55
C PRO A 848 -35.91 -48.45 -30.13
N ALA A 849 -35.69 -47.60 -29.13
CA ALA A 849 -36.18 -47.89 -27.79
C ALA A 849 -37.68 -47.64 -27.76
N VAL A 850 -38.45 -48.64 -27.35
CA VAL A 850 -39.91 -48.60 -27.33
C VAL A 850 -40.36 -48.82 -25.90
N GLU A 851 -41.17 -47.90 -25.37
CA GLU A 851 -41.72 -48.04 -24.03
C GLU A 851 -42.68 -49.24 -23.98
N GLY A 852 -42.51 -50.12 -22.99
CA GLY A 852 -43.38 -51.28 -22.79
C GLY A 852 -43.07 -52.50 -23.66
N ALA A 853 -41.97 -52.50 -24.40
CA ALA A 853 -41.47 -53.69 -25.08
C ALA A 853 -39.95 -53.65 -25.20
N VAL A 854 -39.31 -54.81 -25.03
CA VAL A 854 -37.87 -54.97 -25.23
C VAL A 854 -37.58 -55.65 -26.56
N THR A 855 -36.59 -55.14 -27.29
CA THR A 855 -36.02 -55.85 -28.43
C THR A 855 -34.81 -56.67 -28.01
N ASP A 856 -34.56 -57.78 -28.70
CA ASP A 856 -33.32 -58.55 -28.58
C ASP A 856 -32.72 -58.75 -29.99
N PRO A 857 -31.58 -58.12 -30.32
CA PRO A 857 -30.73 -57.30 -29.43
C PRO A 857 -31.41 -55.98 -29.02
N VAL A 858 -30.96 -55.40 -27.89
CA VAL A 858 -31.58 -54.21 -27.27
C VAL A 858 -31.62 -53.01 -28.21
N ALA A 859 -32.45 -52.01 -27.92
CA ALA A 859 -32.50 -50.80 -28.74
C ALA A 859 -31.10 -50.16 -28.92
N GLY A 860 -30.76 -49.81 -30.16
CA GLY A 860 -29.42 -49.37 -30.52
C GLY A 860 -29.13 -49.49 -32.01
N SER A 861 -27.93 -49.04 -32.40
CA SER A 861 -27.43 -49.12 -33.77
C SER A 861 -26.48 -50.30 -33.92
N TYR A 862 -26.72 -51.13 -34.93
CA TYR A 862 -26.00 -52.36 -35.20
C TYR A 862 -25.38 -52.32 -36.58
N GLU A 863 -24.08 -52.55 -36.67
CA GLU A 863 -23.41 -52.65 -37.96
C GLU A 863 -23.68 -54.03 -38.57
N VAL A 864 -24.16 -54.03 -39.81
CA VAL A 864 -24.50 -55.22 -40.58
C VAL A 864 -23.77 -55.16 -41.90
N GLU A 865 -23.05 -56.22 -42.25
CA GLU A 865 -22.37 -56.32 -43.53
C GLU A 865 -23.36 -56.15 -44.69
N SER A 866 -22.97 -55.38 -45.70
CA SER A 866 -23.73 -55.17 -46.93
C SER A 866 -24.25 -56.50 -47.50
N TRP A 867 -25.55 -56.53 -47.81
CA TRP A 867 -26.34 -57.69 -48.27
C TRP A 867 -26.71 -58.74 -47.23
N SER A 868 -26.28 -58.62 -45.98
CA SER A 868 -26.68 -59.54 -44.90
C SER A 868 -28.08 -59.23 -44.34
N ASP A 869 -28.68 -60.21 -43.66
CA ASP A 869 -29.98 -60.09 -43.01
C ASP A 869 -29.81 -59.73 -41.52
N PHE A 870 -30.61 -58.80 -41.01
CA PHE A 870 -30.64 -58.46 -39.59
C PHE A 870 -31.87 -59.06 -38.90
N HIS A 871 -31.65 -59.68 -37.74
CA HIS A 871 -32.68 -60.41 -37.00
C HIS A 871 -32.86 -59.79 -35.62
N PHE A 872 -34.10 -59.63 -35.18
CA PHE A 872 -34.39 -59.25 -33.81
C PHE A 872 -35.73 -59.80 -33.32
N TYR A 873 -35.87 -59.96 -32.01
CA TYR A 873 -37.13 -60.29 -31.35
C TYR A 873 -37.74 -59.04 -30.73
N LEU A 874 -39.07 -59.03 -30.59
CA LEU A 874 -39.80 -57.99 -29.86
C LEU A 874 -40.70 -58.67 -28.84
N THR A 875 -40.49 -58.36 -27.56
CA THR A 875 -41.26 -58.91 -26.45
C THR A 875 -41.93 -57.76 -25.71
N PRO A 876 -43.27 -57.61 -25.76
CA PRO A 876 -43.97 -56.67 -24.90
C PRO A 876 -43.79 -57.02 -23.43
N ASP A 877 -43.60 -56.00 -22.60
CA ASP A 877 -43.59 -56.13 -21.15
C ASP A 877 -44.97 -56.57 -20.63
N LYS A 878 -45.01 -57.13 -19.43
CA LYS A 878 -46.24 -57.67 -18.83
C LYS A 878 -47.40 -56.66 -18.72
N ASP A 879 -47.09 -55.37 -18.60
CA ASP A 879 -48.10 -54.30 -18.51
C ASP A 879 -48.58 -53.81 -19.89
N TYR A 880 -48.07 -54.40 -20.97
CA TYR A 880 -48.31 -54.05 -22.37
C TYR A 880 -48.61 -55.30 -23.21
N ASP A 881 -48.80 -56.47 -22.58
CA ASP A 881 -48.91 -57.78 -23.22
C ASP A 881 -50.19 -57.97 -24.07
N GLN A 882 -51.13 -57.02 -24.03
CA GLN A 882 -52.29 -56.96 -24.93
C GLN A 882 -52.02 -56.20 -26.24
N SER A 883 -50.84 -55.61 -26.40
CA SER A 883 -50.43 -54.90 -27.60
C SER A 883 -50.43 -55.79 -28.85
N VAL A 884 -50.73 -55.20 -30.02
CA VAL A 884 -50.52 -55.83 -31.33
C VAL A 884 -49.45 -55.01 -32.06
N PRO A 885 -48.16 -55.40 -31.94
CA PRO A 885 -47.07 -54.61 -32.50
C PRO A 885 -47.12 -54.56 -34.03
N VAL A 886 -46.91 -53.38 -34.59
CA VAL A 886 -46.72 -53.13 -36.02
C VAL A 886 -45.29 -52.66 -36.23
N VAL A 887 -44.48 -53.51 -36.85
CA VAL A 887 -43.05 -53.24 -37.11
C VAL A 887 -42.87 -52.83 -38.56
N THR A 888 -42.30 -51.66 -38.77
CA THR A 888 -41.98 -51.12 -40.10
C THR A 888 -40.50 -50.75 -40.20
N THR A 889 -39.97 -50.64 -41.42
CA THR A 889 -38.60 -50.17 -41.67
C THR A 889 -38.61 -48.83 -42.41
N SER A 890 -37.50 -48.09 -42.39
CA SER A 890 -37.30 -46.85 -43.16
C SER A 890 -37.40 -47.05 -44.68
N ARG A 891 -37.44 -48.30 -45.14
CA ARG A 891 -37.72 -48.68 -46.54
C ARG A 891 -39.22 -48.70 -46.85
N GLY A 892 -40.09 -48.43 -45.87
CA GLY A 892 -41.55 -48.46 -46.01
C GLY A 892 -42.17 -49.87 -45.92
N GLU A 893 -41.38 -50.87 -45.55
CA GLU A 893 -41.81 -52.27 -45.43
C GLU A 893 -42.48 -52.48 -44.07
N THR A 894 -43.61 -53.18 -44.01
CA THR A 894 -44.16 -53.73 -42.75
C THR A 894 -43.74 -55.19 -42.66
N ILE A 895 -43.11 -55.58 -41.54
CA ILE A 895 -42.59 -56.94 -41.32
C ILE A 895 -43.33 -57.60 -40.16
N GLU A 896 -43.79 -58.81 -40.39
CA GLU A 896 -44.44 -59.65 -39.38
C GLU A 896 -43.43 -60.64 -38.78
N PRO A 897 -43.59 -61.03 -37.50
CA PRO A 897 -42.69 -62.01 -36.89
C PRO A 897 -42.87 -63.37 -37.57
N ARG A 898 -41.76 -64.07 -37.79
CA ARG A 898 -41.79 -65.40 -38.41
C ARG A 898 -42.53 -66.39 -37.51
N ASN A 899 -43.61 -67.00 -38.01
CA ASN A 899 -44.50 -67.89 -37.25
C ASN A 899 -43.83 -69.06 -36.51
N SER A 900 -42.65 -69.50 -36.92
CA SER A 900 -41.94 -70.63 -36.28
C SER A 900 -41.33 -70.30 -34.92
N ASP A 901 -40.86 -69.06 -34.75
CA ASP A 901 -39.99 -68.67 -33.62
C ASP A 901 -40.16 -67.22 -33.17
N GLY A 902 -40.97 -66.41 -33.85
CA GLY A 902 -41.29 -65.04 -33.45
C GLY A 902 -40.26 -63.99 -33.87
N VAL A 903 -39.26 -64.35 -34.69
CA VAL A 903 -38.19 -63.42 -35.09
C VAL A 903 -38.63 -62.48 -36.22
N TYR A 904 -38.27 -61.20 -36.11
CA TYR A 904 -38.40 -60.21 -37.17
C TYR A 904 -37.12 -60.20 -38.01
N ILE A 905 -37.26 -60.26 -39.34
CA ILE A 905 -36.13 -60.38 -40.27
C ILE A 905 -36.13 -59.22 -41.26
N ILE A 906 -35.10 -58.38 -41.20
CA ILE A 906 -34.82 -57.34 -42.19
C ILE A 906 -33.84 -57.91 -43.20
N LYS A 907 -34.34 -58.23 -44.40
CA LYS A 907 -33.51 -58.85 -45.42
C LYS A 907 -32.68 -57.85 -46.21
N TYR A 908 -31.51 -58.27 -46.64
CA TYR A 908 -30.64 -57.56 -47.58
C TYR A 908 -30.33 -56.11 -47.16
N VAL A 909 -29.69 -55.93 -46.01
CA VAL A 909 -29.25 -54.61 -45.52
C VAL A 909 -28.11 -54.11 -46.41
N ARG A 910 -28.39 -53.12 -47.25
CA ARG A 910 -27.44 -52.54 -48.23
C ARG A 910 -27.37 -51.01 -48.19
N THR A 911 -28.06 -50.44 -47.21
CA THR A 911 -28.13 -49.01 -46.85
C THR A 911 -28.53 -48.97 -45.37
N PRO A 912 -28.31 -47.87 -44.64
CA PRO A 912 -28.80 -47.76 -43.28
C PRO A 912 -30.32 -47.98 -43.19
N VAL A 913 -30.77 -48.84 -42.28
CA VAL A 913 -32.20 -49.15 -42.09
C VAL A 913 -32.61 -48.80 -40.67
N VAL A 914 -33.61 -47.93 -40.52
CA VAL A 914 -34.18 -47.59 -39.21
C VAL A 914 -35.48 -48.38 -39.03
N VAL A 915 -35.59 -49.12 -37.94
CA VAL A 915 -36.84 -49.81 -37.58
C VAL A 915 -37.75 -48.85 -36.83
N SER A 916 -39.06 -48.92 -37.09
CA SER A 916 -40.10 -48.21 -36.36
C SER A 916 -41.13 -49.22 -35.86
N ILE A 917 -41.28 -49.30 -34.55
CA ILE A 917 -42.20 -50.22 -33.88
C ILE A 917 -43.32 -49.37 -33.28
N THR A 918 -44.54 -49.68 -33.67
CA THR A 918 -45.77 -48.99 -33.22
C THR A 918 -46.79 -50.02 -32.76
N GLY A 919 -47.93 -49.62 -32.19
CA GLY A 919 -48.94 -50.56 -31.68
C GLY A 919 -48.57 -51.25 -30.36
N ILE A 920 -47.53 -50.77 -29.66
CA ILE A 920 -47.27 -51.08 -28.25
C ILE A 920 -48.05 -50.09 -27.39
N GLU A 921 -49.13 -50.57 -26.77
CA GLU A 921 -50.03 -49.79 -25.93
C GLU A 921 -50.07 -50.40 -24.52
N LYS A 922 -49.98 -49.54 -23.51
CA LYS A 922 -50.11 -49.98 -22.11
C LYS A 922 -51.51 -50.55 -21.90
N ASN A 923 -51.60 -51.70 -21.23
CA ASN A 923 -52.86 -52.30 -20.84
C ASN A 923 -53.73 -51.24 -20.15
N THR A 924 -54.94 -51.00 -20.67
CA THR A 924 -55.77 -49.88 -20.21
C THR A 924 -56.55 -50.24 -18.95
N ASP A 925 -56.17 -49.61 -17.84
CA ASP A 925 -57.16 -49.00 -16.92
C ASP A 925 -57.15 -47.48 -17.17
N VAL A 926 -58.34 -46.92 -17.28
CA VAL A 926 -58.70 -45.72 -18.04
C VAL A 926 -58.20 -44.35 -17.52
N ALA A 927 -57.68 -43.56 -18.48
CA ALA A 927 -57.83 -42.09 -18.72
C ALA A 927 -56.87 -41.03 -18.10
N ASN A 928 -55.96 -40.51 -18.97
CA ASN A 928 -55.65 -39.10 -19.36
C ASN A 928 -55.26 -38.02 -18.30
N SER A 929 -54.42 -36.98 -18.53
CA SER A 929 -53.46 -36.52 -19.57
C SER A 929 -52.82 -35.16 -19.11
N ALA A 930 -51.53 -34.94 -19.44
CA ALA A 930 -50.75 -33.69 -19.61
C ALA A 930 -50.43 -32.73 -18.43
N THR A 931 -49.14 -32.37 -18.23
CA THR A 931 -48.70 -31.20 -17.43
C THR A 931 -47.47 -30.47 -17.98
N LEU A 932 -47.58 -29.14 -17.94
CA LEU A 932 -46.59 -28.10 -18.23
C LEU A 932 -45.40 -28.10 -17.24
N GLU A 933 -44.25 -27.54 -17.66
CA GLU A 933 -43.10 -27.25 -16.79
C GLU A 933 -43.50 -26.37 -15.59
N ALA A 934 -43.13 -26.80 -14.39
CA ALA A 934 -43.62 -26.22 -13.13
C ALA A 934 -42.99 -24.85 -12.78
N GLY A 935 -43.81 -23.81 -12.56
CA GLY A 935 -43.35 -22.51 -12.04
C GLY A 935 -44.33 -21.33 -12.28
N LEU A 936 -44.11 -20.20 -11.58
CA LEU A 936 -44.81 -18.93 -11.80
C LEU A 936 -43.84 -17.93 -12.47
N LYS A 937 -44.17 -17.43 -13.67
CA LYS A 937 -43.43 -16.38 -14.38
C LYS A 937 -44.23 -15.08 -14.37
N LEU A 938 -43.53 -13.95 -14.19
CA LEU A 938 -44.16 -12.63 -14.03
C LEU A 938 -43.35 -11.55 -14.74
N TRP A 939 -44.00 -10.75 -15.59
CA TRP A 939 -43.40 -9.61 -16.29
C TRP A 939 -44.45 -8.53 -16.61
N THR A 940 -44.02 -7.36 -17.08
CA THR A 940 -44.92 -6.27 -17.47
C THR A 940 -44.85 -5.98 -18.97
N GLU A 941 -46.01 -5.75 -19.58
CA GLU A 941 -46.21 -5.21 -20.92
C GLU A 941 -46.80 -3.79 -20.77
N ARG A 942 -46.88 -2.98 -21.84
CA ARG A 942 -47.41 -1.59 -21.75
C ARG A 942 -48.81 -1.62 -21.11
N SER A 943 -48.95 -1.00 -19.94
CA SER A 943 -50.19 -0.96 -19.15
C SER A 943 -50.76 -2.30 -18.66
N ALA A 944 -49.99 -3.40 -18.70
CA ALA A 944 -50.47 -4.71 -18.23
C ALA A 944 -49.41 -5.51 -17.45
N LEU A 945 -49.89 -6.30 -16.48
CA LEU A 945 -49.12 -7.33 -15.78
C LEU A 945 -49.44 -8.69 -16.40
N CYS A 946 -48.39 -9.40 -16.83
CA CYS A 946 -48.48 -10.75 -17.40
C CYS A 946 -48.02 -11.78 -16.37
N LEU A 947 -48.81 -12.84 -16.24
CA LEU A 947 -48.66 -13.89 -15.23
C LEU A 947 -48.84 -15.24 -15.92
N GLU A 948 -47.85 -16.12 -15.87
CA GLU A 948 -47.95 -17.48 -16.42
C GLU A 948 -47.67 -18.49 -15.31
N THR A 949 -48.55 -19.47 -15.17
CA THR A 949 -48.40 -20.51 -14.13
C THR A 949 -48.84 -21.89 -14.61
N ASP A 950 -48.29 -22.93 -13.98
CA ASP A 950 -48.61 -24.33 -14.21
C ASP A 950 -49.87 -24.81 -13.45
N ARG A 951 -50.38 -24.01 -12.49
CA ARG A 951 -51.44 -24.41 -11.56
C ARG A 951 -52.29 -23.21 -11.13
N THR A 952 -53.47 -23.47 -10.59
CA THR A 952 -54.29 -22.40 -10.03
C THR A 952 -53.68 -21.85 -8.73
N GLU A 953 -53.52 -20.53 -8.60
CA GLU A 953 -52.99 -19.87 -7.39
C GLU A 953 -53.62 -18.49 -7.16
N GLU A 954 -53.91 -18.11 -5.90
CA GLU A 954 -54.43 -16.78 -5.57
C GLU A 954 -53.32 -15.73 -5.72
N ILE A 955 -53.59 -14.70 -6.52
CA ILE A 955 -52.70 -13.56 -6.73
C ILE A 955 -53.33 -12.30 -6.15
N ARG A 956 -52.59 -11.62 -5.27
CA ARG A 956 -52.92 -10.29 -4.75
C ARG A 956 -51.98 -9.25 -5.31
N ILE A 957 -52.55 -8.21 -5.89
CA ILE A 957 -51.83 -7.04 -6.39
C ILE A 957 -52.08 -5.90 -5.42
N ILE A 958 -51.01 -5.31 -4.90
CA ILE A 958 -51.04 -4.28 -3.87
C ILE A 958 -50.29 -3.07 -4.41
N ALA A 959 -50.90 -1.89 -4.39
CA ALA A 959 -50.22 -0.65 -4.74
C ALA A 959 -49.13 -0.34 -3.71
N ILE A 960 -48.10 0.44 -4.08
CA ILE A 960 -47.05 0.82 -3.11
C ILE A 960 -47.57 1.61 -1.90
N THR A 961 -48.77 2.19 -1.99
CA THR A 961 -49.49 2.82 -0.88
C THR A 961 -50.05 1.82 0.15
N GLY A 962 -49.95 0.52 -0.12
CA GLY A 962 -50.47 -0.57 0.72
C GLY A 962 -51.91 -0.98 0.41
N ALA A 963 -52.61 -0.26 -0.48
CA ALA A 963 -53.98 -0.60 -0.88
C ALA A 963 -53.99 -1.84 -1.80
N THR A 964 -54.89 -2.79 -1.54
CA THR A 964 -55.09 -3.94 -2.43
C THR A 964 -55.82 -3.50 -3.69
N VAL A 965 -55.17 -3.68 -4.84
CA VAL A 965 -55.65 -3.29 -6.17
C VAL A 965 -56.48 -4.41 -6.80
N ALA A 966 -56.08 -5.67 -6.60
CA ALA A 966 -56.80 -6.83 -7.11
C ALA A 966 -56.47 -8.10 -6.32
N VAL A 967 -57.46 -8.99 -6.17
CA VAL A 967 -57.28 -10.37 -5.71
C VAL A 967 -58.03 -11.29 -6.65
N PHE A 968 -57.39 -12.33 -7.15
CA PHE A 968 -57.99 -13.30 -8.06
C PHE A 968 -57.16 -14.58 -8.16
N ASP A 969 -57.81 -15.69 -8.48
CA ASP A 969 -57.14 -16.94 -8.79
C ASP A 969 -56.73 -16.97 -10.27
N ILE A 970 -55.43 -17.09 -10.53
CA ILE A 970 -54.93 -17.33 -11.88
C ILE A 970 -55.10 -18.81 -12.22
N GLN A 971 -55.49 -19.16 -13.46
CA GLN A 971 -55.57 -20.54 -13.93
C GLN A 971 -54.29 -20.94 -14.67
N PRO A 972 -53.99 -22.25 -14.83
CA PRO A 972 -52.84 -22.71 -15.60
C PRO A 972 -52.78 -22.09 -17.02
N GLY A 973 -51.63 -21.57 -17.42
CA GLY A 973 -51.40 -20.81 -18.64
C GLY A 973 -51.12 -19.32 -18.40
N LEU A 974 -51.08 -18.53 -19.49
CA LEU A 974 -50.80 -17.09 -19.45
C LEU A 974 -52.07 -16.27 -19.24
N THR A 975 -52.08 -15.43 -18.20
CA THR A 975 -53.09 -14.42 -17.92
C THR A 975 -52.48 -13.02 -17.99
N ARG A 976 -53.16 -12.10 -18.69
CA ARG A 976 -52.79 -10.68 -18.76
C ARG A 976 -53.81 -9.84 -18.00
N ARG A 977 -53.34 -8.90 -17.17
CA ARG A 977 -54.20 -8.00 -16.41
C ARG A 977 -53.77 -6.55 -16.56
N GLU A 978 -54.68 -5.73 -17.09
CA GLU A 978 -54.48 -4.29 -17.22
C GLU A 978 -54.32 -3.62 -15.85
N LEU A 979 -53.32 -2.75 -15.73
CA LEU A 979 -53.00 -1.95 -14.56
C LEU A 979 -52.47 -0.58 -14.99
N SER A 980 -52.89 0.48 -14.29
CA SER A 980 -52.36 1.81 -14.53
C SER A 980 -50.84 1.86 -14.26
N PRO A 981 -50.06 2.66 -15.02
CA PRO A 981 -48.61 2.78 -14.80
C PRO A 981 -48.28 3.12 -13.35
N GLY A 982 -47.35 2.38 -12.76
CA GLY A 982 -47.04 2.49 -11.34
C GLY A 982 -46.30 1.27 -10.78
N VAL A 983 -45.88 1.38 -9.52
CA VAL A 983 -45.20 0.31 -8.80
C VAL A 983 -46.22 -0.47 -7.96
N TYR A 984 -46.25 -1.79 -8.17
CA TYR A 984 -47.11 -2.72 -7.44
C TYR A 984 -46.28 -3.82 -6.79
N ILE A 985 -46.81 -4.38 -5.70
CA ILE A 985 -46.35 -5.62 -5.10
C ILE A 985 -47.34 -6.71 -5.49
N VAL A 986 -46.85 -7.76 -6.13
CA VAL A 986 -47.63 -8.95 -6.45
C VAL A 986 -47.26 -10.04 -5.45
N LYS A 987 -48.24 -10.50 -4.70
CA LYS A 987 -48.12 -11.52 -3.68
C LYS A 987 -48.91 -12.75 -4.09
N THR A 988 -48.25 -13.90 -4.06
CA THR A 988 -48.83 -15.23 -4.23
C THR A 988 -48.61 -16.04 -2.95
N ALA A 989 -49.07 -17.29 -2.91
CA ALA A 989 -48.79 -18.16 -1.76
C ALA A 989 -47.30 -18.51 -1.68
N ARG A 990 -46.59 -18.48 -2.81
CA ARG A 990 -45.18 -18.91 -2.92
C ARG A 990 -44.17 -17.77 -3.01
N SER A 991 -44.56 -16.57 -3.44
CA SER A 991 -43.62 -15.47 -3.66
C SER A 991 -44.24 -14.09 -3.49
N VAL A 992 -43.39 -13.10 -3.18
CA VAL A 992 -43.75 -11.68 -3.17
C VAL A 992 -42.73 -10.94 -4.01
N CYS A 993 -43.18 -10.25 -5.06
CA CYS A 993 -42.31 -9.51 -5.96
C CYS A 993 -42.83 -8.09 -6.21
N LYS A 994 -41.90 -7.16 -6.42
CA LYS A 994 -42.18 -5.77 -6.79
C LYS A 994 -42.08 -5.64 -8.30
N VAL A 995 -43.10 -5.06 -8.92
CA VAL A 995 -43.20 -4.87 -10.37
C VAL A 995 -43.49 -3.41 -10.70
N LEU A 996 -42.86 -2.91 -11.76
CA LEU A 996 -43.13 -1.60 -12.33
C LEU A 996 -43.91 -1.80 -13.63
N VAL A 997 -45.17 -1.40 -13.64
CA VAL A 997 -45.99 -1.33 -14.85
C VAL A 997 -45.73 0.03 -15.49
N ARG A 998 -45.32 0.04 -16.76
CA ARG A 998 -44.98 1.24 -17.52
C ARG A 998 -46.12 1.69 -18.42
#